data_AF-A0A388QJN8-F1
#
_entry.id   AF-A0A388QJN8-F1
#
_cell.length_a   1.000
_cell.length_b   1.000
_cell.length_c   1.000
_cell.angle_alpha   90.00
_cell.angle_beta   90.00
_cell.angle_gamma   90.00
#
_symmetry.space_group_name_H-M   'P 1'
#
loop_
_entity.id
_entity.type
_entity.pdbx_description
1 polymer ?
#
loop_
_entity_poly.entity_id
_entity_poly.type
_entity_poly.pdbx_seq_one_letter_code
_entity_poly.pdbx_strand_id
1 'polypeptide(L)'
;MNNEIKRKITSLTLMTIMLAGGMIAAVPSMVPAAHAANANLFVSAENSQFSNYMSGPQVIEVVVIDSDVNDTDEAKGEPDVTINGKKLRMAQAVDGNWYGYFADKTMAMIADSTTSSNARGNGLDFGTFCTAASALTYLGVSVSDTSGVAVPHYNSTTGSAAGLFGQNGTATGTETITGSCSTKGVSIGATGNAVTSMANGTDAMEVLREVKQLNIPAVGSAINIGQIGINGTKGVSTSTAAFWPFIQLYSLTVSGNVVIQYNKGGGTQTTTLTFDTAEQFAKAALDRSVYTTSSQVHLTVTDLWLNIDPTDEDSWTFGTQESNSTSFGSYYQVFDENGAGNGDLVTNGVNQLSKSTLQTMMTETNGLLRVDANTQSATNPVLTLQDNGDSNLSCSSVNSATTCLTTGANSVAGNELDKGSVPVTVTEYGPNSGIFATYDETDTSALIITSNAARGTSATLDYNEHPVTVLVGFGFATIDIAPTDVEWNSGEEIPLTLVDSDANRNSRADEDLDVNNPSVGLIPALKTGDPFTLGDGGSTTDVMFTNTGSSLIGSSAGTSLGARDAIFTFGAANRTATDWSVQSFSQRAIFTNATTSTSTFNALLIQNVTTIDELKLSIGDSRSAATNRLHGLNLLNLDVSSITSGKVDVYLLNSTVTATSLKKISSPATAVATPNHIAILLANDVNAKSLTSLNVTAINTHLFDEQTAAKTISFIIVANSTFTEDTANDPIVLDFFSYGFYDDGYKHPKG
;
A
#
# COMPACT_ATOMS: atom_id res chain seq x y z
N MET A 1 31.70 30.67 -10.07
CA MET A 1 32.18 30.85 -8.70
C MET A 1 31.02 30.53 -7.77
N ASN A 2 30.97 29.28 -7.33
CA ASN A 2 30.46 28.75 -6.05
C ASN A 2 29.13 29.36 -5.51
N ASN A 3 28.04 28.61 -5.31
CA ASN A 3 27.96 27.27 -4.73
C ASN A 3 26.70 26.51 -5.18
N GLU A 4 26.93 25.30 -5.67
CA GLU A 4 25.98 24.20 -5.77
C GLU A 4 25.78 23.59 -4.37
N ILE A 5 24.62 23.83 -3.73
CA ILE A 5 24.14 23.04 -2.58
C ILE A 5 22.63 22.90 -2.74
N LYS A 6 22.20 21.94 -3.57
CA LYS A 6 20.80 21.43 -3.57
C LYS A 6 20.59 20.12 -4.34
N ARG A 7 21.61 19.26 -4.47
CA ARG A 7 21.43 17.91 -5.03
C ARG A 7 22.51 16.94 -4.55
N LYS A 8 22.45 16.55 -3.27
CA LYS A 8 23.14 15.39 -2.67
C LYS A 8 22.70 15.24 -1.20
N ILE A 9 21.51 14.70 -0.98
CA ILE A 9 21.16 13.95 0.23
C ILE A 9 20.35 12.74 -0.27
N THR A 10 21.06 11.82 -0.91
CA THR A 10 20.73 10.39 -0.87
C THR A 10 21.63 9.81 0.22
N SER A 11 21.10 8.88 1.02
CA SER A 11 21.80 8.19 2.11
C SER A 11 21.92 8.98 3.42
N LEU A 12 20.86 8.89 4.24
CA LEU A 12 20.98 8.95 5.69
C LEU A 12 20.10 7.86 6.29
N THR A 13 20.53 6.62 6.08
CA THR A 13 20.27 5.51 6.99
C THR A 13 20.95 5.86 8.32
N LEU A 14 20.22 6.37 9.31
CA LEU A 14 20.49 6.19 10.74
C LEU A 14 19.39 6.85 11.59
N MET A 15 18.91 6.08 12.58
CA MET A 15 17.98 6.44 13.66
C MET A 15 16.47 6.25 13.40
N THR A 16 16.11 5.01 13.06
CA THR A 16 14.93 4.36 13.65
C THR A 16 15.31 2.94 14.11
N ILE A 17 16.20 2.85 15.10
CA ILE A 17 16.12 1.72 16.06
C ILE A 17 14.95 2.09 16.98
N MET A 18 13.74 1.85 16.47
CA MET A 18 12.57 1.66 17.30
C MET A 18 12.62 0.20 17.71
N LEU A 19 12.89 0.00 19.00
CA LEU A 19 12.36 -1.12 19.76
C LEU A 19 11.03 -1.59 19.13
N ALA A 20 11.02 -2.78 18.53
CA ALA A 20 9.87 -3.40 17.86
C ALA A 20 8.75 -3.68 18.88
N GLY A 21 8.03 -2.63 19.22
CA GLY A 21 7.00 -2.56 20.25
C GLY A 21 6.21 -1.28 20.09
N GLY A 22 5.67 -1.04 18.88
CA GLY A 22 4.69 0.00 18.60
C GLY A 22 3.29 -0.62 18.59
N MET A 23 2.51 -0.35 19.64
CA MET A 23 1.06 -0.52 19.61
C MET A 23 0.44 0.28 18.44
N ILE A 24 -0.54 -0.29 17.73
CA ILE A 24 -1.87 0.30 17.48
C ILE A 24 -2.83 -0.73 16.82
N ALA A 25 -4.05 -0.77 17.38
CA ALA A 25 -5.36 -1.21 16.88
C ALA A 25 -5.61 -2.64 16.34
N ALA A 26 -6.27 -3.42 17.21
CA ALA A 26 -7.33 -4.39 16.91
C ALA A 26 -6.99 -5.80 16.39
N VAL A 27 -5.83 -6.37 16.74
CA VAL A 27 -5.63 -7.82 16.95
C VAL A 27 -4.60 -7.94 18.08
N PRO A 28 -4.72 -8.85 19.09
CA PRO A 28 -3.75 -8.92 20.19
C PRO A 28 -2.33 -8.96 19.63
N SER A 29 -1.51 -7.99 20.02
CA SER A 29 -0.08 -7.92 19.72
C SER A 29 0.58 -9.20 20.23
N MET A 30 0.67 -10.21 19.36
CA MET A 30 1.32 -11.47 19.63
C MET A 30 2.83 -11.30 19.41
N VAL A 31 3.46 -10.48 20.25
CA VAL A 31 4.80 -10.84 20.70
C VAL A 31 4.57 -12.11 21.52
N PRO A 32 5.09 -13.29 21.14
CA PRO A 32 4.84 -14.50 21.90
C PRO A 32 5.21 -14.25 23.36
N ALA A 33 4.23 -14.39 24.25
CA ALA A 33 4.43 -14.38 25.69
C ALA A 33 5.17 -15.68 26.10
N ALA A 34 6.44 -15.78 25.72
CA ALA A 34 7.36 -16.84 26.11
C ALA A 34 8.79 -16.29 26.32
N HIS A 35 8.93 -15.02 26.69
CA HIS A 35 10.22 -14.43 27.04
C HIS A 35 10.61 -14.80 28.49
N ALA A 36 10.87 -16.09 28.80
CA ALA A 36 11.44 -16.50 30.10
C ALA A 36 12.01 -17.94 30.19
N ALA A 37 12.38 -18.64 29.12
CA ALA A 37 13.00 -19.98 29.26
C ALA A 37 14.53 -19.93 29.38
N ASN A 38 15.19 -19.15 28.52
CA ASN A 38 16.65 -19.04 28.44
C ASN A 38 17.08 -17.57 28.58
N ALA A 39 18.17 -17.32 29.31
CA ALA A 39 18.65 -15.97 29.58
C ALA A 39 19.53 -15.40 28.45
N ASN A 40 20.26 -16.27 27.74
CA ASN A 40 21.29 -15.90 26.77
C ASN A 40 21.13 -16.62 25.41
N LEU A 41 20.30 -17.67 25.33
CA LEU A 41 20.06 -18.43 24.10
C LEU A 41 18.76 -17.99 23.45
N PHE A 42 18.84 -17.59 22.19
CA PHE A 42 17.71 -17.31 21.32
C PHE A 42 17.76 -18.24 20.09
N VAL A 43 16.59 -18.73 19.68
CA VAL A 43 16.41 -19.59 18.50
C VAL A 43 15.21 -19.08 17.73
N SER A 44 15.38 -18.78 16.43
CA SER A 44 14.34 -18.12 15.62
C SER A 44 13.01 -18.90 15.61
N ALA A 45 13.05 -20.23 15.45
CA ALA A 45 11.84 -21.06 15.46
C ALA A 45 11.27 -21.37 16.86
N GLU A 46 11.79 -20.77 17.94
CA GLU A 46 11.15 -20.87 19.27
C GLU A 46 9.89 -19.99 19.33
N ASN A 47 8.79 -20.51 18.80
CA ASN A 47 7.53 -19.80 18.71
C ASN A 47 6.35 -20.65 19.21
N SER A 48 5.72 -20.18 20.30
CA SER A 48 4.55 -20.84 20.90
C SER A 48 3.32 -20.91 19.97
N GLN A 49 3.18 -19.98 19.02
CA GLN A 49 2.10 -20.01 18.02
C GLN A 49 2.16 -21.28 17.17
N PHE A 50 3.39 -21.73 16.88
CA PHE A 50 3.67 -22.94 16.10
C PHE A 50 4.13 -24.09 16.98
N SER A 51 3.91 -24.03 18.29
CA SER A 51 4.36 -25.05 19.26
C SER A 51 5.84 -25.44 19.11
N ASN A 52 6.71 -24.48 18.78
CA ASN A 52 8.14 -24.68 18.49
C ASN A 52 8.40 -25.71 17.37
N TYR A 53 7.55 -25.76 16.34
CA TYR A 53 7.83 -26.54 15.14
C TYR A 53 8.87 -25.83 14.27
N MET A 54 9.60 -26.63 13.50
CA MET A 54 10.32 -26.22 12.30
C MET A 54 9.95 -27.21 11.19
N SER A 55 9.85 -26.75 9.94
CA SER A 55 9.37 -27.57 8.82
C SER A 55 10.13 -27.24 7.54
N GLY A 56 10.19 -28.18 6.60
CA GLY A 56 10.70 -27.89 5.25
C GLY A 56 12.11 -27.30 5.24
N PRO A 57 12.43 -26.40 4.28
CA PRO A 57 13.77 -25.88 4.09
C PRO A 57 14.08 -24.64 4.96
N GLN A 58 13.38 -24.43 6.07
CA GLN A 58 13.65 -23.27 6.93
C GLN A 58 15.10 -23.22 7.39
N VAL A 59 15.69 -22.02 7.35
CA VAL A 59 16.95 -21.73 8.01
C VAL A 59 16.64 -21.27 9.44
N ILE A 60 17.32 -21.87 10.41
CA ILE A 60 17.18 -21.51 11.82
C ILE A 60 18.37 -20.68 12.25
N GLU A 61 18.10 -19.49 12.78
CA GLU A 61 19.08 -18.65 13.44
C GLU A 61 19.18 -19.03 14.92
N VAL A 62 20.41 -19.19 15.39
CA VAL A 62 20.72 -19.32 16.81
C VAL A 62 21.60 -18.15 17.21
N VAL A 63 21.18 -17.42 18.25
CA VAL A 63 21.92 -16.28 18.79
C VAL A 63 22.27 -16.52 20.25
N VAL A 64 23.53 -16.27 20.59
CA VAL A 64 24.00 -16.21 21.97
C VAL A 64 24.26 -14.76 22.36
N ILE A 65 23.42 -14.24 23.24
CA ILE A 65 23.49 -12.90 23.83
C ILE A 65 24.04 -13.07 25.24
N ASP A 66 25.37 -13.06 25.37
CA ASP A 66 26.04 -13.36 26.63
C ASP A 66 27.13 -12.34 26.96
N SER A 67 26.93 -11.60 28.05
CA SER A 67 27.85 -10.57 28.54
C SER A 67 29.24 -11.10 28.90
N ASP A 68 29.41 -12.41 29.11
CA ASP A 68 30.72 -12.98 29.44
C ASP A 68 31.60 -13.15 28.19
N VAL A 69 31.01 -13.14 26.99
CA VAL A 69 31.70 -13.39 25.71
C VAL A 69 31.36 -12.37 24.61
N ASN A 70 30.81 -11.20 24.96
CA ASN A 70 30.36 -10.21 23.97
C ASN A 70 31.37 -9.11 23.60
N ASP A 71 32.47 -8.95 24.34
CA ASP A 71 33.45 -7.92 23.96
C ASP A 71 34.10 -8.24 22.61
N THR A 72 34.08 -7.26 21.70
CA THR A 72 34.57 -7.39 20.32
C THR A 72 36.04 -7.00 20.18
N ASP A 73 36.58 -6.25 21.15
CA ASP A 73 37.95 -5.75 21.21
C ASP A 73 38.87 -6.58 22.13
N GLU A 74 38.33 -7.63 22.73
CA GLU A 74 39.09 -8.64 23.48
C GLU A 74 38.93 -10.02 22.84
N ALA A 75 39.97 -10.86 22.94
CA ALA A 75 39.88 -12.23 22.47
C ALA A 75 38.96 -13.06 23.39
N LYS A 76 37.79 -13.48 22.88
CA LYS A 76 36.90 -14.43 23.56
C LYS A 76 36.94 -15.80 22.88
N GLY A 77 36.49 -16.81 23.63
CA GLY A 77 36.27 -18.15 23.10
C GLY A 77 34.88 -18.28 22.48
N GLU A 78 34.77 -19.09 21.44
CA GLU A 78 33.48 -19.45 20.84
C GLU A 78 32.55 -20.10 21.89
N PRO A 79 31.27 -19.66 22.00
CA PRO A 79 30.30 -20.30 22.86
C PRO A 79 30.02 -21.75 22.40
N ASP A 80 29.89 -22.67 23.36
CA ASP A 80 29.62 -24.07 23.07
C ASP A 80 28.12 -24.31 22.84
N VAL A 81 27.72 -24.24 21.58
CA VAL A 81 26.34 -24.49 21.13
C VAL A 81 26.28 -25.81 20.37
N THR A 82 25.26 -26.62 20.65
CA THR A 82 25.06 -27.91 19.97
C THR A 82 23.64 -28.07 19.43
N ILE A 83 23.52 -28.80 18.32
CA ILE A 83 22.28 -29.28 17.71
C ILE A 83 22.27 -30.80 17.83
N ASN A 84 21.36 -31.38 18.61
CA ASN A 84 21.31 -32.82 18.89
C ASN A 84 22.68 -33.37 19.37
N GLY A 85 23.38 -32.59 20.20
CA GLY A 85 24.70 -32.92 20.74
C GLY A 85 25.88 -32.76 19.78
N LYS A 86 25.66 -32.30 18.55
CA LYS A 86 26.70 -31.99 17.55
C LYS A 86 27.01 -30.50 17.55
N LYS A 87 28.28 -30.11 17.41
CA LYS A 87 28.68 -28.70 17.54
C LYS A 87 28.17 -27.83 16.39
N LEU A 88 27.46 -26.75 16.75
CA LEU A 88 27.17 -25.63 15.86
C LEU A 88 28.29 -24.59 15.99
N ARG A 89 28.89 -24.23 14.86
CA ARG A 89 29.87 -23.13 14.82
C ARG A 89 29.16 -21.80 14.95
N MET A 90 29.65 -20.95 15.85
CA MET A 90 29.08 -19.64 16.15
C MET A 90 30.12 -18.58 15.80
N ALA A 91 29.70 -17.50 15.14
CA ALA A 91 30.57 -16.39 14.78
C ALA A 91 30.10 -15.09 15.44
N GLN A 92 31.04 -14.34 16.00
CA GLN A 92 30.74 -13.07 16.67
C GLN A 92 30.50 -11.95 15.64
N ALA A 93 29.40 -11.23 15.78
CA ALA A 93 29.11 -10.04 14.98
C ALA A 93 29.60 -8.75 15.66
N VAL A 94 29.49 -7.63 14.94
CA VAL A 94 29.91 -6.29 15.42
C VAL A 94 29.13 -5.79 16.62
N ASP A 95 27.95 -6.34 16.89
CA ASP A 95 27.12 -6.03 18.05
C ASP A 95 27.55 -6.81 19.32
N GLY A 96 28.55 -7.69 19.21
CA GLY A 96 29.07 -8.52 20.28
C GLY A 96 28.35 -9.85 20.47
N ASN A 97 27.19 -10.05 19.83
CA ASN A 97 26.46 -11.31 19.91
C ASN A 97 27.07 -12.36 18.97
N TRP A 98 26.77 -13.63 19.26
CA TRP A 98 27.27 -14.76 18.47
C TRP A 98 26.15 -15.41 17.69
N TYR A 99 26.37 -15.61 16.40
CA TYR A 99 25.36 -16.07 15.44
C TYR A 99 25.77 -17.40 14.80
N GLY A 100 24.82 -18.31 14.64
CA GLY A 100 25.00 -19.55 13.90
C GLY A 100 23.71 -19.94 13.19
N TYR A 101 23.83 -20.40 11.95
CA TYR A 101 22.69 -20.79 11.13
C TYR A 101 22.73 -22.29 10.83
N PHE A 102 21.58 -22.95 10.92
CA PHE A 102 21.46 -24.36 10.54
C PHE A 102 20.16 -24.66 9.80
N ALA A 103 20.17 -25.74 9.02
CA ALA A 103 19.00 -26.24 8.31
C ALA A 103 19.05 -27.77 8.21
N ASP A 104 17.92 -28.40 7.85
CA ASP A 104 17.92 -29.80 7.46
C ASP A 104 18.63 -29.98 6.11
N LYS A 105 19.55 -30.96 6.06
CA LYS A 105 20.36 -31.25 4.87
C LYS A 105 19.50 -31.64 3.67
N THR A 106 18.48 -32.48 3.88
CA THR A 106 17.66 -32.97 2.77
C THR A 106 16.75 -31.87 2.26
N MET A 107 16.09 -31.13 3.14
CA MET A 107 15.21 -30.04 2.72
C MET A 107 15.96 -28.91 2.02
N ALA A 108 17.13 -28.49 2.54
CA ALA A 108 17.96 -27.49 1.88
C ALA A 108 18.39 -27.92 0.46
N MET A 109 18.77 -29.19 0.28
CA MET A 109 19.16 -29.70 -1.04
C MET A 109 17.99 -29.80 -2.02
N ILE A 110 16.78 -30.13 -1.56
CA ILE A 110 15.59 -30.16 -2.40
C ILE A 110 15.22 -28.74 -2.82
N ALA A 111 15.18 -27.81 -1.87
CA ALA A 111 14.87 -26.40 -2.12
C ALA A 111 15.82 -25.77 -3.13
N ASP A 112 17.13 -25.93 -2.95
CA ASP A 112 18.15 -25.43 -3.87
C ASP A 112 18.02 -26.00 -5.29
N SER A 113 17.56 -27.25 -5.42
CA SER A 113 17.38 -27.88 -6.74
C SER A 113 16.24 -27.27 -7.56
N THR A 114 15.40 -26.44 -6.94
CA THR A 114 14.31 -25.73 -7.62
C THR A 114 14.80 -24.49 -8.37
N THR A 115 16.00 -24.01 -8.07
CA THR A 115 16.60 -22.83 -8.72
C THR A 115 17.26 -23.21 -10.05
N SER A 116 17.18 -22.30 -11.02
CA SER A 116 17.81 -22.55 -12.32
C SER A 116 19.30 -22.21 -12.25
N SER A 117 20.15 -22.99 -12.92
CA SER A 117 21.60 -22.76 -12.92
C SER A 117 22.04 -21.39 -13.49
N ASN A 118 21.12 -20.70 -14.18
CA ASN A 118 21.30 -19.39 -14.82
C ASN A 118 20.63 -18.24 -14.03
N ALA A 119 19.91 -18.53 -12.95
CA ALA A 119 19.26 -17.56 -12.07
C ALA A 119 19.69 -17.79 -10.62
N ARG A 120 21.00 -17.68 -10.40
CA ARG A 120 21.64 -17.86 -9.08
C ARG A 120 21.31 -16.68 -8.17
N GLY A 121 21.20 -16.92 -6.87
CA GLY A 121 20.75 -15.93 -5.88
C GLY A 121 19.31 -15.50 -6.10
N ASN A 122 18.44 -16.41 -6.53
CA ASN A 122 17.01 -16.15 -6.72
C ASN A 122 16.22 -17.42 -6.33
N GLY A 123 14.96 -17.24 -5.90
CA GLY A 123 14.17 -18.36 -5.42
C GLY A 123 14.79 -19.00 -4.17
N LEU A 124 14.54 -20.28 -3.93
CA LEU A 124 15.07 -20.97 -2.74
C LEU A 124 16.56 -21.38 -2.90
N ASP A 125 17.43 -20.43 -3.24
CA ASP A 125 18.86 -20.68 -3.47
C ASP A 125 19.65 -20.72 -2.16
N PHE A 126 20.25 -21.86 -1.84
CA PHE A 126 21.15 -22.04 -0.69
C PHE A 126 22.62 -21.78 -1.06
N GLY A 127 22.88 -21.45 -2.33
CA GLY A 127 24.20 -21.27 -2.90
C GLY A 127 24.85 -22.59 -3.27
N THR A 128 26.02 -22.88 -2.70
CA THR A 128 26.75 -24.11 -3.03
C THR A 128 26.93 -24.99 -1.81
N PHE A 129 26.66 -26.29 -1.98
CA PHE A 129 26.90 -27.30 -0.96
C PHE A 129 28.33 -27.82 -1.00
N CYS A 130 28.94 -27.88 0.18
CA CYS A 130 30.31 -28.35 0.40
C CYS A 130 30.35 -29.48 1.42
N THR A 131 31.23 -30.45 1.22
CA THR A 131 31.50 -31.47 2.24
C THR A 131 32.09 -30.84 3.51
N ALA A 132 31.70 -31.36 4.67
CA ALA A 132 32.25 -30.93 5.97
C ALA A 132 33.78 -31.05 6.05
N ALA A 133 34.36 -32.05 5.37
CA ALA A 133 35.81 -32.24 5.32
C ALA A 133 36.52 -31.11 4.55
N SER A 134 35.92 -30.62 3.47
CA SER A 134 36.48 -29.52 2.68
C SER A 134 36.37 -28.16 3.39
N ALA A 135 35.35 -27.97 4.24
CA ALA A 135 35.06 -26.75 4.99
C ALA A 135 36.22 -26.19 5.82
N LEU A 136 37.00 -27.04 6.49
CA LEU A 136 38.17 -26.59 7.24
C LEU A 136 39.18 -25.83 6.37
N THR A 137 39.32 -26.22 5.10
CA THR A 137 40.32 -25.63 4.20
C THR A 137 39.91 -24.23 3.72
N TYR A 138 38.62 -24.01 3.47
CA TYR A 138 38.14 -22.75 2.88
C TYR A 138 37.42 -21.84 3.88
N LEU A 139 36.63 -22.36 4.83
CA LEU A 139 36.07 -21.55 5.93
C LEU A 139 37.11 -21.24 7.01
N GLY A 140 38.19 -22.02 7.12
CA GLY A 140 39.17 -21.90 8.20
C GLY A 140 38.72 -22.52 9.53
N VAL A 141 37.51 -23.04 9.56
CA VAL A 141 36.86 -23.60 10.75
C VAL A 141 36.35 -25.01 10.48
N SER A 142 36.58 -25.95 11.41
CA SER A 142 36.04 -27.31 11.30
C SER A 142 34.54 -27.31 11.56
N VAL A 143 33.79 -27.98 10.69
CA VAL A 143 32.36 -28.29 10.81
C VAL A 143 32.15 -29.80 10.69
N SER A 144 33.10 -30.60 11.17
CA SER A 144 33.12 -32.07 11.02
C SER A 144 31.89 -32.79 11.60
N ASP A 145 31.15 -32.14 12.49
CA ASP A 145 29.95 -32.70 13.12
C ASP A 145 28.69 -32.53 12.23
N THR A 146 28.77 -31.72 11.17
CA THR A 146 27.68 -31.47 10.23
C THR A 146 27.68 -32.50 9.08
N SER A 147 26.59 -32.54 8.32
CA SER A 147 26.47 -33.34 7.08
C SER A 147 27.10 -32.62 5.87
N GLY A 148 27.56 -31.40 6.06
CA GLY A 148 28.00 -30.45 5.03
C GLY A 148 27.64 -29.03 5.42
N VAL A 149 27.93 -28.09 4.54
CA VAL A 149 27.54 -26.68 4.69
C VAL A 149 27.08 -26.12 3.36
N ALA A 150 26.17 -25.15 3.41
CA ALA A 150 25.82 -24.33 2.26
C ALA A 150 26.50 -22.96 2.41
N VAL A 151 27.04 -22.43 1.32
CA VAL A 151 27.79 -21.15 1.31
C VAL A 151 27.33 -20.26 0.16
N PRO A 152 27.36 -18.92 0.32
CA PRO A 152 26.93 -17.93 -0.66
C PRO A 152 27.98 -17.76 -1.76
N HIS A 153 28.14 -18.82 -2.54
CA HIS A 153 29.07 -18.91 -3.66
C HIS A 153 28.45 -19.81 -4.72
N TYR A 154 28.85 -19.64 -5.98
CA TYR A 154 28.39 -20.48 -7.07
C TYR A 154 29.52 -21.27 -7.72
N ASN A 155 29.19 -22.41 -8.32
CA ASN A 155 30.12 -23.14 -9.18
C ASN A 155 30.32 -22.39 -10.50
N SER A 156 31.57 -22.07 -10.88
CA SER A 156 31.82 -21.48 -12.20
C SER A 156 31.39 -22.46 -13.30
N THR A 157 30.73 -21.97 -14.34
CA THR A 157 30.39 -22.77 -15.55
C THR A 157 31.39 -22.54 -16.68
N THR A 158 32.37 -21.64 -16.49
CA THR A 158 33.33 -21.26 -17.52
C THR A 158 34.78 -21.27 -17.01
N GLY A 159 35.72 -21.53 -17.92
CA GLY A 159 37.16 -21.51 -17.64
C GLY A 159 37.70 -22.71 -16.85
N SER A 160 38.97 -22.61 -16.44
CA SER A 160 39.69 -23.68 -15.70
C SER A 160 39.16 -23.94 -14.28
N ALA A 161 38.20 -23.12 -13.82
CA ALA A 161 37.50 -23.26 -12.55
C ALA A 161 36.12 -23.94 -12.71
N ALA A 162 35.74 -24.32 -13.92
CA ALA A 162 34.45 -24.92 -14.19
C ALA A 162 34.27 -26.25 -13.44
N GLY A 163 33.21 -26.37 -12.64
CA GLY A 163 32.93 -27.59 -11.88
C GLY A 163 33.80 -27.82 -10.63
N LEU A 164 34.60 -26.83 -10.19
CA LEU A 164 35.62 -27.02 -9.15
C LEU A 164 35.24 -26.49 -7.76
N PHE A 165 34.02 -26.00 -7.56
CA PHE A 165 33.57 -25.47 -6.28
C PHE A 165 32.21 -26.07 -5.89
N GLY A 166 32.26 -27.07 -5.00
CA GLY A 166 31.08 -27.72 -4.41
C GLY A 166 30.10 -28.33 -5.41
N GLN A 167 28.85 -28.48 -5.00
CA GLN A 167 27.76 -29.03 -5.80
C GLN A 167 26.45 -28.26 -5.53
N ASN A 168 25.50 -28.35 -6.45
CA ASN A 168 24.13 -27.88 -6.25
C ASN A 168 23.31 -28.96 -5.51
N GLY A 169 22.13 -28.56 -5.05
CA GLY A 169 21.09 -29.43 -4.54
C GLY A 169 20.59 -30.46 -5.55
N THR A 170 19.77 -31.38 -5.07
CA THR A 170 19.16 -32.46 -5.86
C THR A 170 17.69 -32.58 -5.50
N ALA A 171 16.85 -32.93 -6.48
CA ALA A 171 15.40 -33.05 -6.29
C ALA A 171 14.97 -34.08 -5.22
N THR A 172 15.89 -34.95 -4.76
CA THR A 172 15.61 -35.87 -3.65
C THR A 172 16.28 -35.47 -2.34
N GLY A 173 17.38 -34.70 -2.39
CA GLY A 173 18.18 -34.31 -1.23
C GLY A 173 18.71 -35.46 -0.37
N THR A 174 18.55 -36.72 -0.77
CA THR A 174 18.92 -37.89 0.06
C THR A 174 20.39 -38.22 -0.05
N GLU A 175 21.04 -37.79 -1.13
CA GLU A 175 22.43 -38.07 -1.43
C GLU A 175 23.37 -37.44 -0.41
N THR A 176 24.50 -38.09 -0.17
CA THR A 176 25.59 -37.49 0.60
C THR A 176 26.19 -36.34 -0.20
N ILE A 177 26.49 -35.22 0.45
CA ILE A 177 27.24 -34.13 -0.18
C ILE A 177 28.66 -34.64 -0.44
N THR A 178 29.07 -34.66 -1.71
CA THR A 178 30.40 -35.12 -2.16
C THR A 178 31.23 -34.01 -2.80
N GLY A 179 30.58 -32.92 -3.22
CA GLY A 179 31.18 -31.70 -3.71
C GLY A 179 32.15 -31.12 -2.70
N SER A 180 33.43 -31.13 -3.03
CA SER A 180 34.45 -30.48 -2.22
C SER A 180 34.60 -29.04 -2.67
N CYS A 181 34.56 -28.11 -1.73
CA CYS A 181 34.86 -26.72 -2.01
C CYS A 181 36.36 -26.50 -1.87
N SER A 182 36.95 -25.88 -2.89
CA SER A 182 38.40 -25.71 -2.99
C SER A 182 38.74 -24.25 -3.24
N THR A 183 39.91 -23.81 -2.78
CA THR A 183 40.46 -22.51 -3.17
C THR A 183 41.01 -22.51 -4.60
N LYS A 184 40.97 -23.67 -5.30
CA LYS A 184 41.65 -23.90 -6.57
C LYS A 184 40.79 -23.40 -7.73
N GLY A 185 40.90 -22.11 -7.99
CA GLY A 185 40.14 -21.39 -9.00
C GLY A 185 40.12 -19.88 -8.77
N VAL A 186 40.35 -19.45 -7.52
CA VAL A 186 40.51 -18.04 -7.15
C VAL A 186 41.93 -17.58 -7.51
N SER A 187 42.19 -17.43 -8.81
CA SER A 187 43.44 -16.84 -9.30
C SER A 187 43.31 -15.33 -9.24
N ILE A 188 43.81 -14.71 -8.16
CA ILE A 188 44.04 -13.27 -8.15
C ILE A 188 45.32 -13.03 -8.94
N GLY A 189 45.20 -12.43 -10.13
CA GLY A 189 46.36 -11.99 -10.89
C GLY A 189 47.21 -11.05 -10.03
N ALA A 190 48.53 -11.22 -10.04
CA ALA A 190 49.51 -10.48 -9.24
C ALA A 190 49.55 -8.95 -9.45
N THR A 191 48.58 -8.39 -10.18
CA THR A 191 48.47 -6.99 -10.55
C THR A 191 47.03 -6.48 -10.36
N GLY A 192 46.44 -6.63 -9.17
CA GLY A 192 45.27 -5.85 -8.70
C GLY A 192 44.00 -5.78 -9.57
N ASN A 193 43.96 -6.49 -10.70
CA ASN A 193 42.81 -6.57 -11.59
C ASN A 193 42.01 -7.78 -11.14
N ALA A 194 40.94 -7.50 -10.41
CA ALA A 194 39.90 -8.47 -10.07
C ALA A 194 39.52 -9.25 -11.33
N VAL A 195 39.56 -10.58 -11.25
CA VAL A 195 38.74 -11.40 -12.14
C VAL A 195 37.30 -11.08 -11.74
N THR A 196 36.61 -10.34 -12.59
CA THR A 196 35.24 -9.82 -12.43
C THR A 196 34.17 -10.91 -12.54
N SER A 197 34.27 -12.03 -11.80
CA SER A 197 33.22 -13.07 -11.88
C SER A 197 33.18 -14.07 -10.71
N MET A 198 33.51 -13.67 -9.48
CA MET A 198 33.19 -14.45 -8.27
C MET A 198 32.84 -13.46 -7.15
N ALA A 199 31.76 -12.69 -7.31
CA ALA A 199 31.27 -11.86 -6.20
C ALA A 199 30.83 -12.77 -5.05
N ASN A 200 31.24 -12.40 -3.84
CA ASN A 200 30.98 -13.10 -2.59
C ASN A 200 29.82 -12.40 -1.86
N GLY A 201 28.95 -13.17 -1.20
CA GLY A 201 28.30 -12.78 0.06
C GLY A 201 26.78 -12.73 0.05
N THR A 202 26.14 -12.22 -1.00
CA THR A 202 24.68 -11.99 -1.04
C THR A 202 24.04 -12.50 -2.33
N ASP A 203 24.61 -12.21 -3.50
CA ASP A 203 23.98 -12.48 -4.80
C ASP A 203 23.94 -13.98 -5.22
N ALA A 204 24.32 -14.88 -4.32
CA ALA A 204 24.44 -16.32 -4.59
C ALA A 204 23.71 -17.17 -3.54
N MET A 205 22.97 -16.58 -2.61
CA MET A 205 22.14 -17.25 -1.62
C MET A 205 21.00 -16.31 -1.26
N GLU A 206 19.77 -16.80 -1.31
CA GLU A 206 18.57 -15.96 -1.17
C GLU A 206 17.77 -16.26 0.11
N VAL A 207 18.17 -17.31 0.83
CA VAL A 207 17.50 -17.78 2.05
C VAL A 207 18.11 -17.20 3.34
N LEU A 208 18.99 -16.21 3.23
CA LEU A 208 19.70 -15.52 4.33
C LEU A 208 20.22 -14.16 3.83
N ARG A 209 19.44 -13.10 4.01
CA ARG A 209 19.66 -11.77 3.41
C ARG A 209 20.21 -10.75 4.40
N GLU A 210 19.60 -10.59 5.57
CA GLU A 210 19.92 -9.54 6.57
C GLU A 210 20.84 -10.01 7.71
N VAL A 211 21.82 -10.84 7.38
CA VAL A 211 22.75 -11.39 8.38
C VAL A 211 23.62 -10.32 9.03
N LYS A 212 23.89 -10.49 10.33
CA LYS A 212 24.74 -9.52 11.05
C LYS A 212 26.17 -9.54 10.54
N GLN A 213 26.73 -8.34 10.38
CA GLN A 213 28.11 -8.17 9.95
C GLN A 213 29.06 -8.73 11.03
N LEU A 214 30.02 -9.54 10.62
CA LEU A 214 31.01 -10.10 11.53
C LEU A 214 31.89 -9.04 12.20
N ASN A 215 32.32 -9.32 13.42
CA ASN A 215 33.43 -8.59 14.04
C ASN A 215 34.71 -8.83 13.23
N ILE A 216 35.21 -7.78 12.58
CA ILE A 216 36.42 -7.81 11.76
C ILE A 216 37.48 -6.95 12.45
N PRO A 217 38.45 -7.57 13.16
CA PRO A 217 39.48 -6.83 13.87
C PRO A 217 40.50 -6.22 12.92
N ALA A 218 41.22 -5.20 13.39
CA ALA A 218 42.27 -4.53 12.63
C ALA A 218 43.38 -5.52 12.21
N VAL A 219 44.00 -5.25 11.05
CA VAL A 219 45.11 -6.06 10.52
C VAL A 219 46.24 -6.14 11.56
N GLY A 220 46.65 -7.37 11.90
CA GLY A 220 47.67 -7.64 12.92
C GLY A 220 47.14 -7.79 14.35
N SER A 221 45.82 -7.74 14.55
CA SER A 221 45.19 -8.10 15.82
C SER A 221 45.39 -9.57 16.16
N ALA A 222 45.42 -9.89 17.47
CA ALA A 222 45.38 -11.25 17.98
C ALA A 222 43.96 -11.85 17.99
N ILE A 223 42.94 -11.03 17.71
CA ILE A 223 41.54 -11.43 17.60
C ILE A 223 41.29 -11.95 16.19
N ASN A 224 40.56 -13.05 16.08
CA ASN A 224 40.20 -13.64 14.80
C ASN A 224 38.92 -13.01 14.23
N ILE A 225 38.76 -13.01 12.89
CA ILE A 225 37.49 -12.60 12.24
C ILE A 225 36.34 -13.47 12.76
N GLY A 226 35.26 -12.81 13.21
CA GLY A 226 34.11 -13.46 13.84
C GLY A 226 34.45 -14.28 15.09
N GLN A 227 35.65 -14.05 15.66
CA GLN A 227 36.28 -14.78 16.77
C GLN A 227 36.39 -16.32 16.63
N ILE A 228 36.14 -16.87 15.44
CA ILE A 228 36.50 -18.25 15.07
C ILE A 228 37.50 -18.33 13.91
N GLY A 229 37.83 -17.20 13.28
CA GLY A 229 38.80 -17.15 12.18
C GLY A 229 38.21 -17.61 10.86
N ILE A 230 37.00 -17.13 10.53
CA ILE A 230 36.41 -17.38 9.22
C ILE A 230 37.35 -16.81 8.15
N ASN A 231 37.88 -17.68 7.30
CA ASN A 231 38.82 -17.31 6.25
C ASN A 231 38.14 -16.35 5.25
N GLY A 232 38.72 -15.16 5.10
CA GLY A 232 38.76 -14.51 3.78
C GLY A 232 39.63 -15.34 2.83
N THR A 233 39.41 -15.21 1.52
CA THR A 233 40.24 -15.85 0.49
C THR A 233 41.73 -15.88 0.88
N LYS A 234 42.27 -17.09 1.16
CA LYS A 234 43.70 -17.27 1.47
C LYS A 234 44.54 -16.75 0.30
N GLY A 235 45.15 -15.59 0.49
CA GLY A 235 46.01 -14.94 -0.52
C GLY A 235 45.89 -13.41 -0.58
N VAL A 236 44.91 -12.79 0.08
CA VAL A 236 44.81 -11.34 0.19
C VAL A 236 45.02 -10.90 1.64
N SER A 237 45.97 -10.01 1.84
CA SER A 237 46.21 -9.30 3.10
C SER A 237 45.10 -8.26 3.36
N THR A 238 43.83 -8.68 3.45
CA THR A 238 42.72 -7.77 3.78
C THR A 238 41.66 -8.42 4.66
N SER A 239 41.13 -7.59 5.54
CA SER A 239 40.07 -7.73 6.52
C SER A 239 38.67 -8.02 5.92
N THR A 240 38.47 -9.13 5.20
CA THR A 240 37.15 -9.49 4.64
C THR A 240 36.79 -10.96 4.92
N ALA A 241 35.56 -11.20 5.38
CA ALA A 241 35.00 -12.55 5.54
C ALA A 241 34.30 -12.96 4.24
N ALA A 242 34.91 -13.85 3.46
CA ALA A 242 34.49 -14.11 2.07
C ALA A 242 33.48 -15.27 1.90
N PHE A 243 32.97 -15.82 2.99
CA PHE A 243 32.05 -16.96 3.02
C PHE A 243 31.10 -16.87 4.21
N TRP A 244 30.86 -15.64 4.69
CA TRP A 244 29.81 -15.33 5.66
C TRP A 244 28.66 -14.67 4.90
N PRO A 245 27.40 -15.08 5.16
CA PRO A 245 26.99 -16.15 6.08
C PRO A 245 27.29 -17.56 5.54
N PHE A 246 27.14 -18.60 6.37
CA PHE A 246 27.07 -19.99 5.90
C PHE A 246 26.10 -20.80 6.77
N ILE A 247 25.46 -21.80 6.16
CA ILE A 247 24.45 -22.63 6.80
C ILE A 247 25.05 -23.99 7.11
N GLN A 248 24.92 -24.44 8.36
CA GLN A 248 25.39 -25.75 8.81
C GLN A 248 24.27 -26.79 8.66
N LEU A 249 24.55 -27.86 7.92
CA LEU A 249 23.50 -28.82 7.55
C LEU A 249 23.51 -30.03 8.48
N TYR A 250 22.38 -30.31 9.10
CA TYR A 250 22.19 -31.51 9.92
C TYR A 250 21.20 -32.45 9.25
N SER A 251 21.39 -33.76 9.44
CA SER A 251 20.38 -34.73 9.02
C SER A 251 19.38 -34.85 10.17
N LEU A 252 18.25 -34.16 10.06
CA LEU A 252 17.20 -34.17 11.06
C LEU A 252 16.28 -35.38 10.82
N THR A 253 15.51 -35.75 11.84
CA THR A 253 14.55 -36.86 11.75
C THR A 253 13.16 -36.28 11.81
N VAL A 254 12.33 -36.61 10.82
CA VAL A 254 10.91 -36.23 10.77
C VAL A 254 10.19 -36.77 12.02
N SER A 255 9.32 -35.94 12.59
CA SER A 255 8.67 -36.14 13.91
C SER A 255 9.66 -36.26 15.08
N GLY A 256 10.92 -35.87 14.86
CA GLY A 256 11.99 -35.92 15.84
C GLY A 256 12.21 -34.57 16.52
N ASN A 257 12.79 -34.63 17.72
CA ASN A 257 13.21 -33.43 18.42
C ASN A 257 14.55 -32.91 17.87
N VAL A 258 14.65 -31.60 17.75
CA VAL A 258 15.89 -30.87 17.49
C VAL A 258 16.22 -30.12 18.77
N VAL A 259 17.21 -30.62 19.49
CA VAL A 259 17.65 -30.06 20.77
C VAL A 259 18.79 -29.10 20.52
N ILE A 260 18.52 -27.80 20.70
CA ILE A 260 19.50 -26.72 20.64
C ILE A 260 19.94 -26.40 22.05
N GLN A 261 21.24 -26.47 22.31
CA GLN A 261 21.77 -26.38 23.66
C GLN A 261 23.00 -25.49 23.72
N TYR A 262 22.96 -24.46 24.57
CA TYR A 262 24.11 -23.64 24.93
C TYR A 262 24.69 -24.10 26.28
N ASN A 263 25.90 -24.63 26.26
CA ASN A 263 26.63 -25.14 27.43
C ASN A 263 27.39 -24.01 28.14
N LYS A 264 26.66 -23.07 28.73
CA LYS A 264 27.27 -21.98 29.49
C LYS A 264 27.96 -22.48 30.76
N GLY A 265 29.11 -21.89 31.10
CA GLY A 265 29.71 -22.01 32.43
C GLY A 265 28.77 -21.42 33.50
N GLY A 266 28.04 -22.28 34.21
CA GLY A 266 27.04 -21.88 35.20
C GLY A 266 25.68 -22.56 35.04
N GLY A 267 25.42 -23.21 33.91
CA GLY A 267 24.20 -23.97 33.66
C GLY A 267 23.86 -24.04 32.18
N THR A 268 23.32 -25.17 31.76
CA THR A 268 22.88 -25.38 30.38
C THR A 268 21.57 -24.63 30.09
N GLN A 269 21.50 -23.99 28.93
CA GLN A 269 20.29 -23.41 28.37
C GLN A 269 19.86 -24.22 27.15
N THR A 270 18.57 -24.51 27.01
CA THR A 270 18.07 -25.45 26.01
C THR A 270 16.76 -24.99 25.42
N THR A 271 16.65 -25.09 24.10
CA THR A 271 15.41 -24.98 23.34
C THR A 271 15.24 -26.29 22.57
N THR A 272 14.02 -26.82 22.53
CA THR A 272 13.70 -28.02 21.75
C THR A 272 12.66 -27.66 20.71
N LEU A 273 12.99 -27.91 19.44
CA LEU A 273 12.07 -27.81 18.32
C LEU A 273 11.57 -29.19 17.90
N THR A 274 10.42 -29.25 17.23
CA THR A 274 9.93 -30.45 16.54
C THR A 274 10.13 -30.27 15.03
N PHE A 275 10.86 -31.18 14.38
CA PHE A 275 11.01 -31.16 12.92
C PHE A 275 9.97 -32.06 12.26
N ASP A 276 8.91 -31.47 11.70
CA ASP A 276 7.80 -32.21 11.08
C ASP A 276 7.01 -31.31 10.11
N THR A 277 5.99 -31.85 9.45
CA THR A 277 5.04 -31.02 8.68
C THR A 277 4.31 -30.02 9.60
N ALA A 278 3.98 -28.86 9.05
CA ALA A 278 3.40 -27.73 9.80
C ALA A 278 1.97 -27.35 9.32
N GLU A 279 1.33 -28.17 8.50
CA GLU A 279 0.01 -27.92 7.90
C GLU A 279 -1.06 -27.57 8.95
N GLN A 280 -1.02 -28.20 10.13
CA GLN A 280 -1.95 -27.96 11.23
C GLN A 280 -1.95 -26.51 11.75
N PHE A 281 -0.90 -25.74 11.46
CA PHE A 281 -0.80 -24.33 11.81
C PHE A 281 -1.16 -23.39 10.65
N ALA A 282 -1.32 -23.94 9.44
CA ALA A 282 -1.56 -23.18 8.24
C ALA A 282 -3.04 -22.77 8.10
N LYS A 283 -3.30 -21.48 7.90
CA LYS A 283 -4.67 -20.94 7.73
C LYS A 283 -4.69 -19.62 6.96
N ALA A 284 -5.84 -19.31 6.38
CA ALA A 284 -6.18 -18.01 5.82
C ALA A 284 -7.30 -17.33 6.64
N ALA A 285 -7.22 -16.02 6.80
CA ALA A 285 -8.25 -15.21 7.44
C ALA A 285 -8.48 -13.90 6.68
N LEU A 286 -9.73 -13.47 6.65
CA LEU A 286 -10.17 -12.20 6.08
C LEU A 286 -10.42 -11.17 7.18
N ASP A 287 -10.25 -9.89 6.86
CA ASP A 287 -10.51 -8.78 7.77
C ASP A 287 -12.00 -8.57 8.09
N ARG A 288 -12.90 -8.96 7.18
CA ARG A 288 -14.35 -8.79 7.33
C ARG A 288 -15.14 -9.85 6.59
N SER A 289 -16.43 -9.94 6.89
CA SER A 289 -17.33 -10.93 6.29
C SER A 289 -18.07 -10.44 5.04
N VAL A 290 -18.10 -9.12 4.81
CA VAL A 290 -18.85 -8.49 3.71
C VAL A 290 -18.05 -7.28 3.18
N TYR A 291 -17.99 -7.14 1.87
CA TYR A 291 -17.28 -6.07 1.17
C TYR A 291 -18.19 -5.33 0.20
N THR A 292 -18.02 -4.02 0.07
CA THR A 292 -18.70 -3.23 -0.95
C THR A 292 -17.87 -3.20 -2.24
N THR A 293 -18.44 -2.67 -3.33
CA THR A 293 -17.69 -2.43 -4.56
C THR A 293 -16.50 -1.53 -4.31
N SER A 294 -15.35 -1.85 -4.90
CA SER A 294 -14.09 -1.12 -4.70
C SER A 294 -13.54 -1.14 -3.26
N SER A 295 -14.07 -2.00 -2.38
CA SER A 295 -13.43 -2.30 -1.09
C SER A 295 -12.17 -3.13 -1.28
N GLN A 296 -11.15 -2.84 -0.49
CA GLN A 296 -9.94 -3.65 -0.38
C GLN A 296 -10.21 -4.89 0.47
N VAL A 297 -9.58 -6.01 0.11
CA VAL A 297 -9.76 -7.31 0.77
C VAL A 297 -8.44 -7.70 1.43
N HIS A 298 -8.38 -7.63 2.76
CA HIS A 298 -7.14 -7.97 3.46
C HIS A 298 -7.15 -9.45 3.82
N LEU A 299 -6.24 -10.20 3.19
CA LEU A 299 -6.00 -11.60 3.49
C LEU A 299 -4.76 -11.70 4.37
N THR A 300 -4.89 -12.39 5.50
CA THR A 300 -3.77 -12.84 6.32
C THR A 300 -3.59 -14.35 6.15
N VAL A 301 -2.40 -14.77 5.77
CA VAL A 301 -1.97 -16.17 5.70
C VAL A 301 -1.05 -16.44 6.88
N THR A 302 -1.41 -17.38 7.74
CA THR A 302 -0.49 -17.90 8.76
C THR A 302 0.02 -19.22 8.25
N ASP A 303 1.33 -19.35 8.00
CA ASP A 303 1.97 -20.63 7.67
C ASP A 303 3.45 -20.54 8.04
N LEU A 304 3.87 -21.38 8.99
CA LEU A 304 5.27 -21.48 9.39
C LEU A 304 6.16 -21.92 8.22
N TRP A 305 5.66 -22.79 7.32
CA TRP A 305 6.47 -23.34 6.25
C TRP A 305 7.02 -22.26 5.29
N LEU A 306 6.29 -21.16 5.14
CA LEU A 306 6.69 -20.03 4.30
C LEU A 306 7.81 -19.17 4.91
N ASN A 307 8.12 -19.31 6.20
CA ASN A 307 9.14 -18.52 6.90
C ASN A 307 10.53 -19.15 6.72
N ILE A 308 11.20 -18.85 5.61
CA ILE A 308 12.47 -19.44 5.17
C ILE A 308 13.68 -18.70 5.74
N ASP A 309 13.71 -17.37 5.64
CA ASP A 309 14.81 -16.53 6.08
C ASP A 309 14.56 -16.02 7.50
N PRO A 310 15.35 -16.43 8.50
CA PRO A 310 15.12 -16.00 9.88
C PRO A 310 15.54 -14.54 10.14
N THR A 311 16.20 -13.89 9.18
CA THR A 311 16.83 -12.58 9.37
C THR A 311 16.07 -11.42 8.74
N ASP A 312 15.16 -11.71 7.81
CA ASP A 312 14.50 -10.73 6.95
C ASP A 312 13.07 -11.18 6.63
N GLU A 313 12.18 -10.25 6.28
CA GLU A 313 10.80 -10.58 5.89
C GLU A 313 10.76 -11.40 4.60
N ASP A 314 10.02 -12.51 4.61
CA ASP A 314 9.84 -13.35 3.42
C ASP A 314 8.70 -12.85 2.50
N SER A 315 8.98 -12.80 1.19
CA SER A 315 8.01 -12.44 0.15
C SER A 315 7.66 -13.64 -0.73
N TRP A 316 6.37 -13.94 -0.83
CA TRP A 316 5.83 -15.05 -1.61
C TRP A 316 4.80 -14.58 -2.61
N THR A 317 5.04 -14.84 -3.89
CA THR A 317 4.03 -14.66 -4.95
C THR A 317 3.41 -15.99 -5.30
N PHE A 318 2.09 -16.04 -5.42
CA PHE A 318 1.33 -17.21 -5.85
C PHE A 318 0.73 -16.97 -7.22
N GLY A 319 0.96 -17.90 -8.16
CA GLY A 319 0.07 -18.03 -9.31
C GLY A 319 -1.15 -18.82 -8.86
N THR A 320 -2.31 -18.16 -8.77
CA THR A 320 -3.46 -18.70 -8.03
C THR A 320 -4.51 -19.41 -8.89
N GLN A 321 -4.34 -19.37 -10.22
CA GLN A 321 -5.28 -19.98 -11.16
C GLN A 321 -4.94 -21.45 -11.45
N GLU A 322 -5.61 -22.39 -10.77
CA GLU A 322 -5.34 -23.84 -10.90
C GLU A 322 -5.43 -24.39 -12.33
N SER A 323 -6.33 -23.85 -13.15
CA SER A 323 -6.46 -24.26 -14.56
C SER A 323 -5.24 -23.91 -15.42
N ASN A 324 -4.34 -23.04 -14.92
CA ASN A 324 -3.12 -22.63 -15.60
C ASN A 324 -1.89 -23.29 -14.96
N SER A 325 -1.67 -24.57 -15.27
CA SER A 325 -0.63 -25.39 -14.63
C SER A 325 0.81 -24.89 -14.79
N THR A 326 1.08 -24.05 -15.80
CA THR A 326 2.42 -23.47 -16.01
C THR A 326 2.71 -22.32 -15.05
N SER A 327 1.69 -21.76 -14.40
CA SER A 327 1.84 -20.68 -13.43
C SER A 327 1.30 -21.03 -12.05
N PHE A 328 0.45 -22.06 -11.95
CA PHE A 328 -0.18 -22.42 -10.68
C PHE A 328 0.83 -23.03 -9.71
N GLY A 329 1.17 -22.28 -8.67
CA GLY A 329 2.24 -22.63 -7.75
C GLY A 329 2.68 -21.44 -6.92
N SER A 330 3.76 -21.65 -6.18
CA SER A 330 4.33 -20.66 -5.27
C SER A 330 5.71 -20.27 -5.73
N TYR A 331 6.06 -19.01 -5.51
CA TYR A 331 7.29 -18.40 -5.98
C TYR A 331 7.88 -17.58 -4.84
N TYR A 332 9.09 -17.92 -4.44
CA TYR A 332 9.80 -17.22 -3.37
C TYR A 332 10.62 -16.08 -3.97
N GLN A 333 10.55 -14.89 -3.36
CA GLN A 333 11.37 -13.72 -3.72
C GLN A 333 11.28 -13.34 -5.21
N VAL A 334 10.07 -13.36 -5.77
CA VAL A 334 9.80 -12.73 -7.08
C VAL A 334 10.03 -11.22 -6.98
N PHE A 335 9.55 -10.65 -5.87
CA PHE A 335 9.81 -9.31 -5.39
C PHE A 335 10.47 -9.40 -4.02
N ASP A 336 11.26 -8.40 -3.66
CA ASP A 336 11.66 -8.22 -2.26
C ASP A 336 10.47 -7.75 -1.40
N GLU A 337 10.66 -7.63 -0.10
CA GLU A 337 9.66 -7.19 0.87
C GLU A 337 9.12 -5.78 0.62
N ASN A 338 9.84 -4.97 -0.16
CA ASN A 338 9.45 -3.61 -0.55
C ASN A 338 8.91 -3.54 -2.01
N GLY A 339 8.62 -4.71 -2.61
CA GLY A 339 8.08 -4.87 -3.97
C GLY A 339 9.03 -4.55 -5.12
N ALA A 340 10.31 -4.30 -4.86
CA ALA A 340 11.28 -4.20 -5.94
C ALA A 340 11.46 -5.57 -6.59
N GLY A 341 11.56 -5.59 -7.92
CA GLY A 341 11.72 -6.85 -8.66
C GLY A 341 13.04 -7.53 -8.32
N ASN A 342 12.96 -8.76 -7.82
CA ASN A 342 14.11 -9.63 -7.57
C ASN A 342 14.15 -10.72 -8.65
N GLY A 343 13.49 -11.87 -8.43
CA GLY A 343 13.33 -12.92 -9.43
C GLY A 343 12.64 -12.46 -10.73
N ASP A 344 11.72 -11.49 -10.65
CA ASP A 344 10.96 -10.94 -11.80
C ASP A 344 11.84 -10.24 -12.85
N LEU A 345 13.04 -9.78 -12.46
CA LEU A 345 14.00 -9.11 -13.34
C LEU A 345 15.08 -10.04 -13.91
N VAL A 346 15.09 -11.31 -13.48
CA VAL A 346 16.13 -12.29 -13.82
C VAL A 346 15.57 -13.37 -14.75
N THR A 347 16.29 -13.67 -15.83
CA THR A 347 15.90 -14.73 -16.77
C THR A 347 15.88 -16.08 -16.06
N ASN A 348 14.71 -16.71 -15.96
CA ASN A 348 14.44 -17.91 -15.16
C ASN A 348 14.60 -17.72 -13.63
N GLY A 349 14.52 -16.48 -13.11
CA GLY A 349 14.51 -16.17 -11.67
C GLY A 349 13.15 -16.36 -11.00
N VAL A 350 12.08 -16.50 -11.79
CA VAL A 350 10.74 -16.86 -11.31
C VAL A 350 10.62 -18.39 -11.36
N ASN A 351 10.95 -19.06 -10.25
CA ASN A 351 10.99 -20.53 -10.16
C ASN A 351 9.71 -21.08 -9.52
N GLN A 352 8.86 -21.74 -10.32
CA GLN A 352 7.61 -22.33 -9.83
C GLN A 352 7.85 -23.51 -8.89
N LEU A 353 7.33 -23.39 -7.68
CA LEU A 353 7.13 -24.49 -6.76
C LEU A 353 5.74 -25.10 -7.02
N SER A 354 5.70 -26.11 -7.89
CA SER A 354 4.48 -26.87 -8.18
C SER A 354 4.00 -27.65 -6.94
N LYS A 355 2.73 -28.08 -6.91
CA LYS A 355 2.21 -28.97 -5.85
C LYS A 355 3.11 -30.19 -5.59
N SER A 356 3.61 -30.84 -6.64
CA SER A 356 4.51 -31.98 -6.51
C SER A 356 5.87 -31.60 -5.93
N THR A 357 6.39 -30.42 -6.24
CA THR A 357 7.66 -29.92 -5.70
C THR A 357 7.50 -29.59 -4.22
N LEU A 358 6.45 -28.85 -3.85
CA LEU A 358 6.14 -28.50 -2.46
C LEU A 358 6.00 -29.75 -1.58
N GLN A 359 5.31 -30.80 -2.07
CA GLN A 359 5.15 -32.07 -1.35
C GLN A 359 6.47 -32.80 -1.04
N THR A 360 7.55 -32.53 -1.79
CA THR A 360 8.88 -33.05 -1.46
C THR A 360 9.58 -32.28 -0.33
N MET A 361 9.06 -31.11 0.05
CA MET A 361 9.61 -30.20 1.05
C MET A 361 8.74 -30.11 2.30
N MET A 362 8.01 -31.18 2.65
CA MET A 362 7.18 -31.26 3.87
C MET A 362 5.96 -30.33 3.88
N THR A 363 5.44 -29.94 2.71
CA THR A 363 4.07 -29.43 2.60
C THR A 363 3.09 -30.57 2.37
N GLU A 364 1.87 -30.46 2.89
CA GLU A 364 0.78 -31.37 2.55
C GLU A 364 -0.19 -30.67 1.59
N THR A 365 -1.08 -29.85 2.15
CA THR A 365 -2.07 -29.03 1.43
C THR A 365 -1.79 -27.53 1.52
N ASN A 366 -0.92 -27.12 2.45
CA ASN A 366 -0.45 -25.76 2.65
C ASN A 366 0.59 -25.34 1.58
N GLY A 367 1.02 -24.08 1.61
CA GLY A 367 1.98 -23.56 0.64
C GLY A 367 1.44 -23.32 -0.78
N LEU A 368 0.12 -23.39 -1.01
CA LEU A 368 -0.55 -23.01 -2.27
C LEU A 368 -1.76 -22.12 -1.98
N LEU A 369 -1.94 -21.07 -2.79
CA LEU A 369 -3.12 -20.21 -2.77
C LEU A 369 -3.93 -20.38 -4.05
N ARG A 370 -5.24 -20.52 -3.93
CA ARG A 370 -6.19 -20.60 -5.05
C ARG A 370 -7.15 -19.43 -4.98
N VAL A 371 -7.38 -18.77 -6.11
CA VAL A 371 -8.35 -17.68 -6.22
C VAL A 371 -9.39 -18.05 -7.27
N ASP A 372 -10.64 -18.13 -6.82
CA ASP A 372 -11.79 -18.08 -7.72
C ASP A 372 -12.42 -16.69 -7.58
N ALA A 373 -12.09 -15.82 -8.52
CA ALA A 373 -12.55 -14.43 -8.53
C ALA A 373 -14.05 -14.28 -8.86
N ASN A 374 -14.76 -15.35 -9.23
CA ASN A 374 -16.15 -15.29 -9.67
C ASN A 374 -16.89 -16.62 -9.43
N THR A 375 -17.07 -16.98 -8.16
CA THR A 375 -17.57 -18.30 -7.74
C THR A 375 -18.93 -18.66 -8.34
N GLN A 376 -19.82 -17.69 -8.53
CA GLN A 376 -21.15 -17.93 -9.12
C GLN A 376 -21.19 -17.77 -10.65
N SER A 377 -20.04 -17.56 -11.31
CA SER A 377 -20.00 -17.25 -12.75
C SER A 377 -20.91 -16.08 -13.13
N ALA A 378 -20.95 -15.05 -12.28
CA ALA A 378 -21.71 -13.83 -12.53
C ALA A 378 -21.16 -13.08 -13.76
N THR A 379 -21.96 -12.19 -14.34
CA THR A 379 -21.55 -11.38 -15.50
C THR A 379 -20.28 -10.57 -15.24
N ASN A 380 -20.14 -10.04 -14.02
CA ASN A 380 -18.98 -9.27 -13.59
C ASN A 380 -18.22 -10.08 -12.54
N PRO A 381 -16.90 -10.32 -12.71
CA PRO A 381 -16.06 -10.92 -11.67
C PRO A 381 -16.12 -10.09 -10.39
N VAL A 382 -16.00 -10.75 -9.24
CA VAL A 382 -16.07 -10.11 -7.92
C VAL A 382 -14.73 -9.52 -7.52
N LEU A 383 -13.65 -10.26 -7.74
CA LEU A 383 -12.33 -9.90 -7.29
C LEU A 383 -11.42 -9.51 -8.47
N THR A 384 -10.60 -8.51 -8.26
CA THR A 384 -9.45 -8.18 -9.10
C THR A 384 -8.25 -7.93 -8.21
N LEU A 385 -7.10 -7.72 -8.84
CA LEU A 385 -5.86 -7.36 -8.16
C LEU A 385 -5.53 -5.88 -8.42
N GLN A 386 -4.74 -5.31 -7.53
CA GLN A 386 -4.09 -4.03 -7.70
C GLN A 386 -2.66 -4.13 -7.18
N ASP A 387 -1.80 -3.24 -7.66
CA ASP A 387 -0.47 -3.09 -7.07
C ASP A 387 -0.59 -2.33 -5.75
N ASN A 388 0.03 -2.87 -4.70
CA ASN A 388 0.06 -2.29 -3.36
C ASN A 388 1.44 -1.80 -2.94
N GLY A 389 2.47 -1.89 -3.79
CA GLY A 389 3.83 -1.51 -3.41
C GLY A 389 4.75 -2.67 -3.06
N ASP A 390 4.21 -3.81 -2.59
CA ASP A 390 4.96 -5.05 -2.29
C ASP A 390 5.09 -5.99 -3.50
N SER A 391 4.59 -5.54 -4.64
CA SER A 391 4.69 -6.26 -5.90
C SER A 391 4.79 -5.26 -7.03
N ASN A 392 4.88 -5.75 -8.27
CA ASN A 392 4.82 -4.89 -9.43
C ASN A 392 3.85 -5.50 -10.43
N LEU A 393 2.60 -5.03 -10.39
CA LEU A 393 1.48 -5.63 -11.12
C LEU A 393 0.96 -4.72 -12.23
N SER A 394 0.59 -5.34 -13.35
CA SER A 394 -0.12 -4.67 -14.44
C SER A 394 -1.38 -5.44 -14.81
N CYS A 395 -2.53 -4.78 -14.72
CA CYS A 395 -3.82 -5.32 -15.13
C CYS A 395 -4.36 -4.53 -16.33
N SER A 396 -4.66 -5.21 -17.44
CA SER A 396 -5.29 -4.52 -18.59
C SER A 396 -6.78 -4.18 -18.37
N SER A 397 -7.38 -4.68 -17.29
CA SER A 397 -8.72 -4.34 -16.83
C SER A 397 -8.74 -4.24 -15.31
N VAL A 398 -9.32 -3.15 -14.78
CA VAL A 398 -9.53 -2.94 -13.34
C VAL A 398 -10.72 -3.73 -12.78
N ASN A 399 -11.35 -4.59 -13.58
CA ASN A 399 -12.51 -5.40 -13.16
C ASN A 399 -12.30 -6.89 -13.47
N SER A 400 -11.05 -7.37 -13.60
CA SER A 400 -10.77 -8.78 -13.89
C SER A 400 -9.36 -9.20 -13.49
N ALA A 401 -9.26 -10.02 -12.44
CA ALA A 401 -8.00 -10.57 -11.93
C ALA A 401 -7.21 -11.36 -13.00
N THR A 402 -7.90 -12.05 -13.91
CA THR A 402 -7.26 -12.85 -14.99
C THR A 402 -6.49 -12.01 -16.00
N THR A 403 -6.66 -10.69 -15.99
CA THR A 403 -5.93 -9.78 -16.88
C THR A 403 -4.66 -9.21 -16.25
N CYS A 404 -4.41 -9.53 -14.98
CA CYS A 404 -3.25 -9.10 -14.22
C CYS A 404 -2.06 -10.04 -14.46
N LEU A 405 -0.87 -9.46 -14.45
CA LEU A 405 0.43 -10.12 -14.58
C LEU A 405 1.49 -9.32 -13.82
N THR A 406 2.65 -9.92 -13.52
CA THR A 406 3.81 -9.17 -13.04
C THR A 406 4.43 -8.35 -14.18
N THR A 407 5.02 -7.19 -13.91
CA THR A 407 5.56 -6.35 -15.00
C THR A 407 6.82 -6.93 -15.65
N GLY A 408 7.62 -7.70 -14.91
CA GLY A 408 8.73 -8.48 -15.46
C GLY A 408 8.30 -9.55 -16.46
N ALA A 409 7.07 -10.06 -16.36
CA ALA A 409 6.54 -11.04 -17.31
C ALA A 409 6.50 -10.53 -18.76
N ASN A 410 6.33 -9.22 -18.95
CA ASN A 410 6.38 -8.59 -20.27
C ASN A 410 7.80 -8.36 -20.81
N SER A 411 8.81 -8.41 -19.94
CA SER A 411 10.15 -7.87 -20.22
C SER A 411 11.26 -8.92 -20.20
N VAL A 412 11.02 -10.08 -19.57
CA VAL A 412 12.03 -11.11 -19.33
C VAL A 412 11.52 -12.47 -19.80
N ALA A 413 12.29 -13.15 -20.66
CA ALA A 413 11.95 -14.49 -21.12
C ALA A 413 12.05 -15.51 -19.96
N GLY A 414 11.07 -16.42 -19.85
CA GLY A 414 11.04 -17.46 -18.82
C GLY A 414 10.30 -17.08 -17.54
N ASN A 415 9.61 -15.93 -17.52
CA ASN A 415 8.71 -15.56 -16.44
C ASN A 415 7.33 -16.20 -16.66
N GLU A 416 6.80 -16.86 -15.63
CA GLU A 416 5.59 -17.68 -15.71
C GLU A 416 4.33 -16.96 -15.18
N LEU A 417 4.49 -15.80 -14.52
CA LEU A 417 3.40 -15.03 -13.91
C LEU A 417 2.76 -14.02 -14.89
N ASP A 418 2.34 -14.53 -16.06
CA ASP A 418 1.67 -13.75 -17.12
C ASP A 418 0.12 -13.75 -16.95
N LYS A 419 -0.62 -13.17 -17.89
CA LYS A 419 -2.08 -13.11 -17.91
C LYS A 419 -2.70 -14.49 -17.69
N GLY A 420 -3.69 -14.53 -16.82
CA GLY A 420 -4.37 -15.76 -16.42
C GLY A 420 -3.62 -16.55 -15.34
N SER A 421 -2.51 -16.06 -14.80
CA SER A 421 -1.89 -16.61 -13.58
C SER A 421 -2.58 -16.12 -12.30
N VAL A 422 -3.14 -14.90 -12.33
CA VAL A 422 -3.72 -14.22 -11.16
C VAL A 422 -2.68 -14.15 -10.02
N PRO A 423 -1.59 -13.37 -10.21
CA PRO A 423 -0.47 -13.35 -9.29
C PRO A 423 -0.80 -12.59 -8.00
N VAL A 424 -0.77 -13.27 -6.84
CA VAL A 424 -1.01 -12.64 -5.54
C VAL A 424 0.26 -12.72 -4.71
N THR A 425 0.84 -11.58 -4.34
CA THR A 425 1.96 -11.51 -3.41
C THR A 425 1.47 -11.36 -1.97
N VAL A 426 2.13 -12.07 -1.06
CA VAL A 426 2.03 -11.84 0.38
C VAL A 426 3.42 -11.61 0.95
N THR A 427 3.52 -10.65 1.85
CA THR A 427 4.77 -10.29 2.54
C THR A 427 4.63 -10.66 4.01
N GLU A 428 5.70 -11.19 4.59
CA GLU A 428 5.74 -11.47 6.01
C GLU A 428 5.61 -10.18 6.83
N TYR A 429 4.83 -10.19 7.92
CA TYR A 429 4.57 -8.99 8.73
C TYR A 429 5.82 -8.45 9.45
N GLY A 430 6.79 -9.33 9.67
CA GLY A 430 8.06 -9.04 10.31
C GLY A 430 8.91 -10.31 10.29
N PRO A 431 10.24 -10.20 10.44
CA PRO A 431 11.14 -11.30 10.20
C PRO A 431 10.77 -12.48 11.11
N ASN A 432 10.63 -13.65 10.53
CA ASN A 432 10.42 -14.89 11.24
C ASN A 432 9.12 -14.94 12.09
N SER A 433 8.08 -14.25 11.63
CA SER A 433 6.75 -14.28 12.25
C SER A 433 5.89 -15.47 11.82
N GLY A 434 6.09 -16.02 10.61
CA GLY A 434 5.22 -16.99 9.97
C GLY A 434 3.81 -16.46 9.67
N ILE A 435 3.63 -15.14 9.65
CA ILE A 435 2.37 -14.44 9.38
C ILE A 435 2.59 -13.52 8.19
N PHE A 436 1.80 -13.72 7.14
CA PHE A 436 1.91 -13.04 5.86
C PHE A 436 0.62 -12.30 5.55
N ALA A 437 0.72 -11.20 4.83
CA ALA A 437 -0.40 -10.34 4.50
C ALA A 437 -0.39 -9.91 3.04
N THR A 438 -1.57 -9.67 2.47
CA THR A 438 -1.72 -9.07 1.14
C THR A 438 -1.67 -7.54 1.17
N TYR A 439 -1.11 -6.90 2.19
CA TYR A 439 -1.08 -5.45 2.33
C TYR A 439 0.30 -4.94 2.73
N ASP A 440 0.64 -3.74 2.26
CA ASP A 440 1.93 -3.08 2.45
C ASP A 440 1.95 -2.21 3.72
N GLU A 441 3.04 -1.47 3.94
CA GLU A 441 3.17 -0.54 5.07
C GLU A 441 2.31 0.73 4.93
N THR A 442 1.72 0.97 3.76
CA THR A 442 0.73 2.04 3.54
C THR A 442 -0.72 1.57 3.70
N ASP A 443 -0.91 0.36 4.22
CA ASP A 443 -2.20 -0.26 4.48
C ASP A 443 -3.04 -0.48 3.20
N THR A 444 -2.41 -0.57 2.02
CA THR A 444 -3.05 -0.90 0.75
C THR A 444 -2.96 -2.40 0.49
N SER A 445 -4.08 -3.04 0.14
CA SER A 445 -4.13 -4.46 -0.21
C SER A 445 -3.95 -4.72 -1.70
N ALA A 446 -3.26 -5.80 -2.04
CA ALA A 446 -3.17 -6.36 -3.39
C ALA A 446 -4.52 -6.91 -3.93
N LEU A 447 -5.49 -7.19 -3.05
CA LEU A 447 -6.80 -7.72 -3.44
C LEU A 447 -7.88 -6.64 -3.31
N ILE A 448 -8.72 -6.49 -4.34
CA ILE A 448 -9.78 -5.47 -4.35
C ILE A 448 -11.06 -5.99 -5.04
N ILE A 449 -12.22 -5.60 -4.50
CA ILE A 449 -13.52 -5.86 -5.12
C ILE A 449 -13.66 -5.01 -6.38
N THR A 450 -14.13 -5.61 -7.47
CA THR A 450 -14.36 -4.89 -8.72
C THR A 450 -15.41 -3.79 -8.53
N SER A 451 -15.26 -2.69 -9.28
CA SER A 451 -16.16 -1.53 -9.21
C SER A 451 -17.59 -1.83 -9.67
N ASN A 452 -17.79 -2.95 -10.38
CA ASN A 452 -19.06 -3.38 -10.94
C ASN A 452 -19.55 -4.73 -10.39
N ALA A 453 -18.97 -5.20 -9.28
CA ALA A 453 -19.40 -6.43 -8.63
C ALA A 453 -20.89 -6.35 -8.22
N ALA A 454 -21.64 -7.42 -8.45
CA ALA A 454 -23.05 -7.46 -8.09
C ALA A 454 -23.23 -7.81 -6.61
N ARG A 455 -24.29 -7.29 -5.98
CA ARG A 455 -24.64 -7.68 -4.61
C ARG A 455 -24.93 -9.18 -4.53
N GLY A 456 -24.43 -9.85 -3.50
CA GLY A 456 -24.72 -11.26 -3.23
C GLY A 456 -23.91 -12.25 -4.07
N THR A 457 -22.97 -11.76 -4.89
CA THR A 457 -21.93 -12.61 -5.51
C THR A 457 -20.72 -12.68 -4.60
N SER A 458 -19.86 -13.68 -4.81
CA SER A 458 -18.63 -13.85 -4.05
C SER A 458 -17.46 -14.30 -4.92
N ALA A 459 -16.27 -14.07 -4.37
CA ALA A 459 -15.05 -14.78 -4.73
C ALA A 459 -14.68 -15.73 -3.58
N THR A 460 -13.76 -16.67 -3.83
CA THR A 460 -13.16 -17.50 -2.79
C THR A 460 -11.64 -17.46 -2.87
N LEU A 461 -11.01 -17.36 -1.71
CA LEU A 461 -9.56 -17.53 -1.53
C LEU A 461 -9.38 -18.84 -0.76
N ASP A 462 -8.67 -19.80 -1.33
CA ASP A 462 -8.47 -21.11 -0.73
C ASP A 462 -6.97 -21.33 -0.48
N TYR A 463 -6.64 -21.43 0.80
CA TYR A 463 -5.32 -21.75 1.30
C TYR A 463 -5.47 -22.90 2.28
N ASN A 464 -4.60 -23.91 2.16
CA ASN A 464 -4.65 -25.11 2.98
C ASN A 464 -6.00 -25.88 2.91
N GLU A 465 -6.61 -25.95 1.72
CA GLU A 465 -7.91 -26.62 1.47
C GLU A 465 -9.05 -26.12 2.39
N HIS A 466 -8.96 -24.87 2.81
CA HIS A 466 -9.91 -24.18 3.69
C HIS A 466 -10.35 -22.86 3.04
N PRO A 467 -11.28 -22.89 2.08
CA PRO A 467 -11.73 -21.70 1.36
C PRO A 467 -12.40 -20.68 2.30
N VAL A 468 -11.94 -19.44 2.23
CA VAL A 468 -12.61 -18.26 2.79
C VAL A 468 -13.40 -17.53 1.70
N THR A 469 -14.57 -17.00 2.06
CA THR A 469 -15.49 -16.36 1.11
C THR A 469 -15.39 -14.86 1.19
N VAL A 470 -15.13 -14.22 0.05
CA VAL A 470 -15.18 -12.77 -0.13
C VAL A 470 -16.57 -12.42 -0.68
N LEU A 471 -17.49 -12.03 0.20
CA LEU A 471 -18.89 -11.77 -0.14
C LEU A 471 -19.15 -10.29 -0.44
N VAL A 472 -19.76 -10.01 -1.59
CA VAL A 472 -20.20 -8.66 -1.93
C VAL A 472 -21.54 -8.35 -1.27
N GLY A 473 -21.58 -7.29 -0.49
CA GLY A 473 -22.80 -6.80 0.16
C GLY A 473 -22.76 -5.30 0.37
N PHE A 474 -23.90 -4.75 0.76
CA PHE A 474 -24.07 -3.33 1.07
C PHE A 474 -24.76 -3.23 2.43
N GLY A 475 -24.26 -2.34 3.26
CA GLY A 475 -24.81 -1.96 4.55
C GLY A 475 -25.78 -0.79 4.42
N PHE A 476 -26.23 -0.30 5.57
CA PHE A 476 -26.98 0.94 5.66
C PHE A 476 -26.16 1.89 6.54
N ALA A 477 -26.09 3.16 6.16
CA ALA A 477 -25.53 4.18 7.02
C ALA A 477 -26.37 4.33 8.31
N THR A 478 -25.69 4.64 9.40
CA THR A 478 -26.31 5.00 10.68
C THR A 478 -26.12 6.48 10.92
N ILE A 479 -27.16 7.11 11.47
CA ILE A 479 -27.16 8.52 11.86
C ILE A 479 -27.52 8.57 13.33
N ASP A 480 -26.67 9.20 14.13
CA ASP A 480 -26.90 9.39 15.54
C ASP A 480 -26.78 10.85 15.92
N ILE A 481 -27.58 11.25 16.88
CA ILE A 481 -27.54 12.59 17.48
C ILE A 481 -26.88 12.40 18.83
N ALA A 482 -25.77 13.08 19.07
CA ALA A 482 -25.05 13.00 20.34
C ALA A 482 -25.36 14.26 21.17
N PRO A 483 -26.49 14.29 21.92
CA PRO A 483 -26.84 15.46 22.71
C PRO A 483 -25.77 15.68 23.79
N THR A 484 -25.30 16.92 23.90
CA THR A 484 -24.31 17.37 24.89
C THR A 484 -24.90 17.55 26.28
N ASP A 485 -26.23 17.65 26.38
CA ASP A 485 -26.99 17.75 27.63
C ASP A 485 -28.32 16.97 27.51
N VAL A 486 -28.99 16.76 28.64
CA VAL A 486 -30.27 16.04 28.76
C VAL A 486 -31.45 16.89 28.28
N GLU A 487 -31.28 18.22 28.20
CA GLU A 487 -32.32 19.17 27.82
C GLU A 487 -31.96 19.89 26.50
N TRP A 488 -32.89 19.90 25.55
CA TRP A 488 -32.68 20.52 24.24
C TRP A 488 -33.05 22.00 24.31
N ASN A 489 -32.05 22.88 24.26
CA ASN A 489 -32.28 24.30 24.22
C ASN A 489 -32.44 24.80 22.78
N SER A 490 -33.37 25.74 22.57
CA SER A 490 -33.54 26.36 21.26
C SER A 490 -32.26 27.11 20.85
N GLY A 491 -31.72 26.76 19.68
CA GLY A 491 -30.52 27.39 19.12
C GLY A 491 -29.19 26.79 19.60
N GLU A 492 -29.24 25.69 20.36
CA GLU A 492 -28.06 24.90 20.69
C GLU A 492 -27.58 24.09 19.47
N GLU A 493 -26.27 24.08 19.24
CA GLU A 493 -25.65 23.24 18.22
C GLU A 493 -25.54 21.82 18.77
N ILE A 494 -26.08 20.85 18.03
CA ILE A 494 -26.03 19.45 18.43
C ILE A 494 -25.21 18.67 17.39
N PRO A 495 -24.14 17.97 17.80
CA PRO A 495 -23.35 17.18 16.87
C PRO A 495 -24.17 15.99 16.36
N LEU A 496 -24.02 15.74 15.07
CA LEU A 496 -24.65 14.64 14.36
C LEU A 496 -23.55 13.78 13.77
N THR A 497 -23.54 12.50 14.12
CA THR A 497 -22.55 11.55 13.62
C THR A 497 -23.23 10.66 12.60
N LEU A 498 -22.67 10.66 11.39
CA LEU A 498 -23.07 9.78 10.31
C LEU A 498 -21.94 8.79 10.07
N VAL A 499 -22.26 7.50 10.10
CA VAL A 499 -21.32 6.42 9.77
C VAL A 499 -21.91 5.61 8.63
N ASP A 500 -21.25 5.62 7.47
CA ASP A 500 -21.60 4.77 6.33
C ASP A 500 -20.55 3.66 6.17
N SER A 501 -20.96 2.41 6.42
CA SER A 501 -20.09 1.26 6.27
C SER A 501 -19.67 1.02 4.83
N ASP A 502 -20.45 1.51 3.86
CA ASP A 502 -20.17 1.27 2.44
C ASP A 502 -19.05 2.17 1.91
N ALA A 503 -18.83 3.29 2.57
CA ALA A 503 -17.71 4.19 2.32
C ALA A 503 -16.40 3.71 2.96
N ASN A 504 -16.47 2.78 3.92
CA ASN A 504 -15.29 2.16 4.55
C ASN A 504 -14.72 1.05 3.64
N ARG A 505 -13.94 1.44 2.63
CA ARG A 505 -13.36 0.55 1.64
C ARG A 505 -12.06 -0.08 2.14
N ASN A 506 -11.36 0.55 3.08
CA ASN A 506 -10.11 0.07 3.65
C ASN A 506 -10.26 -0.05 5.17
N SER A 507 -10.21 -1.28 5.69
CA SER A 507 -10.39 -1.57 7.13
C SER A 507 -9.16 -1.20 7.96
N ARG A 508 -8.05 -0.91 7.30
CA ARG A 508 -6.77 -0.57 7.92
C ARG A 508 -6.46 0.91 7.86
N ALA A 509 -7.23 1.70 7.10
CA ALA A 509 -7.08 3.15 7.02
C ALA A 509 -8.35 3.86 7.47
N ASP A 510 -8.19 5.04 8.05
CA ASP A 510 -9.31 5.93 8.31
C ASP A 510 -9.74 6.58 6.99
N GLU A 511 -11.03 6.49 6.67
CA GLU A 511 -11.60 7.04 5.43
C GLU A 511 -12.70 8.06 5.77
N ASP A 512 -12.51 9.28 5.26
CA ASP A 512 -13.45 10.38 5.47
C ASP A 512 -14.46 10.50 4.33
N LEU A 513 -15.72 10.77 4.68
CA LEU A 513 -16.80 11.04 3.73
C LEU A 513 -16.75 12.48 3.22
N ASP A 514 -15.71 12.81 2.46
CA ASP A 514 -15.46 14.16 2.00
C ASP A 514 -16.31 14.57 0.79
N VAL A 515 -17.01 15.70 0.92
CA VAL A 515 -17.81 16.31 -0.15
C VAL A 515 -16.94 16.69 -1.35
N ASN A 516 -15.67 17.04 -1.15
CA ASN A 516 -14.72 17.38 -2.21
C ASN A 516 -13.97 16.18 -2.81
N ASN A 517 -14.23 14.95 -2.33
CA ASN A 517 -13.65 13.75 -2.91
C ASN A 517 -14.55 13.20 -4.03
N PRO A 518 -14.10 13.21 -5.30
CA PRO A 518 -14.89 12.72 -6.44
C PRO A 518 -15.11 11.20 -6.42
N SER A 519 -14.29 10.45 -5.67
CA SER A 519 -14.36 8.99 -5.57
C SER A 519 -15.48 8.51 -4.63
N VAL A 520 -16.02 9.41 -3.80
CA VAL A 520 -17.18 9.14 -2.95
C VAL A 520 -18.45 9.22 -3.80
N GLY A 521 -19.01 8.07 -4.17
CA GLY A 521 -20.14 7.99 -5.10
C GLY A 521 -21.47 8.51 -4.54
N LEU A 522 -21.63 8.49 -3.21
CA LEU A 522 -22.85 8.90 -2.54
C LEU A 522 -22.50 9.79 -1.34
N ILE A 523 -22.94 11.05 -1.40
CA ILE A 523 -22.94 11.95 -0.25
C ILE A 523 -24.38 12.04 0.25
N PRO A 524 -24.67 11.65 1.50
CA PRO A 524 -25.98 11.90 2.08
C PRO A 524 -26.22 13.41 2.20
N ALA A 525 -27.44 13.82 1.86
CA ALA A 525 -27.85 15.21 1.88
C ALA A 525 -29.18 15.37 2.62
N LEU A 526 -29.35 16.54 3.24
CA LEU A 526 -30.59 16.93 3.89
C LEU A 526 -31.40 17.81 2.92
N LYS A 527 -32.61 17.37 2.58
CA LYS A 527 -33.54 18.16 1.77
C LYS A 527 -34.60 18.79 2.67
N THR A 528 -34.67 20.12 2.66
CA THR A 528 -35.81 20.89 3.16
C THR A 528 -36.50 21.52 1.96
N GLY A 529 -37.81 21.30 1.83
CA GLY A 529 -38.61 21.96 0.81
C GLY A 529 -38.19 21.58 -0.59
N ASP A 530 -38.04 22.58 -1.45
CA ASP A 530 -37.51 22.42 -2.80
C ASP A 530 -36.27 23.30 -2.99
N PRO A 531 -35.10 22.85 -2.51
CA PRO A 531 -33.88 23.63 -2.63
C PRO A 531 -33.49 23.72 -4.11
N PHE A 532 -33.01 24.88 -4.51
CA PHE A 532 -32.38 25.06 -5.81
C PHE A 532 -30.99 24.47 -5.75
N THR A 533 -30.61 23.67 -6.73
CA THR A 533 -29.29 23.03 -6.82
C THR A 533 -28.77 23.10 -8.24
N LEU A 534 -27.52 22.65 -8.45
CA LEU A 534 -26.96 22.53 -9.79
C LEU A 534 -27.67 21.47 -10.65
N GLY A 535 -28.45 20.56 -10.05
CA GLY A 535 -29.26 19.57 -10.75
C GLY A 535 -30.44 20.16 -11.53
N ASP A 536 -30.89 21.37 -11.17
CA ASP A 536 -31.95 22.09 -11.89
C ASP A 536 -31.48 22.58 -13.28
N GLY A 537 -30.16 22.55 -13.51
CA GLY A 537 -29.48 23.01 -14.70
C GLY A 537 -29.78 22.23 -15.99
N GLY A 538 -30.23 20.99 -15.86
CA GLY A 538 -30.42 20.07 -16.97
C GLY A 538 -29.19 19.91 -17.88
N SER A 539 -29.39 19.35 -19.08
CA SER A 539 -28.32 19.12 -20.06
C SER A 539 -27.89 20.38 -20.84
N THR A 540 -28.45 21.55 -20.51
CA THR A 540 -28.14 22.83 -21.16
C THR A 540 -27.13 23.66 -20.37
N THR A 541 -26.72 23.16 -19.20
CA THR A 541 -25.72 23.80 -18.35
C THR A 541 -24.33 23.61 -18.95
N ASP A 542 -23.62 24.72 -19.03
CA ASP A 542 -22.33 24.84 -19.70
C ASP A 542 -21.31 25.37 -18.67
N VAL A 543 -20.22 24.65 -18.40
CA VAL A 543 -19.30 24.99 -17.30
C VAL A 543 -17.86 25.13 -17.78
N MET A 544 -17.16 26.16 -17.28
CA MET A 544 -15.77 26.41 -17.65
C MET A 544 -14.96 27.14 -16.57
N PHE A 545 -13.68 26.80 -16.48
CA PHE A 545 -12.68 27.64 -15.84
C PHE A 545 -12.23 28.76 -16.78
N THR A 546 -12.04 29.95 -16.23
CA THR A 546 -11.59 31.14 -16.96
C THR A 546 -10.93 32.14 -16.01
N ASN A 547 -10.50 33.27 -16.56
CA ASN A 547 -9.97 34.39 -15.79
C ASN A 547 -10.92 35.58 -15.85
N THR A 548 -11.05 36.33 -14.76
CA THR A 548 -11.67 37.66 -14.81
C THR A 548 -10.72 38.65 -15.52
N GLY A 549 -11.14 39.22 -16.65
CA GLY A 549 -10.35 40.15 -17.48
C GLY A 549 -10.38 41.61 -17.03
N SER A 550 -11.40 42.02 -16.28
CA SER A 550 -11.52 43.28 -15.54
C SER A 550 -12.03 42.95 -14.13
N SER A 551 -11.51 43.61 -13.08
CA SER A 551 -11.94 43.33 -11.70
C SER A 551 -13.45 43.50 -11.59
N LEU A 552 -14.16 42.43 -11.25
CA LEU A 552 -15.53 42.55 -10.77
C LEU A 552 -15.48 43.49 -9.56
N ILE A 553 -16.34 44.50 -9.49
CA ILE A 553 -16.33 45.50 -8.38
C ILE A 553 -16.52 44.79 -7.02
N GLY A 554 -17.19 43.62 -7.03
CA GLY A 554 -17.37 42.77 -5.86
C GLY A 554 -16.12 42.04 -5.39
N SER A 555 -15.07 41.89 -6.21
CA SER A 555 -13.91 41.03 -5.92
C SER A 555 -12.84 41.70 -5.06
N SER A 556 -13.28 42.63 -4.22
CA SER A 556 -12.44 43.41 -3.33
C SER A 556 -12.92 43.20 -1.90
N ALA A 557 -12.00 42.87 -1.00
CA ALA A 557 -12.28 42.71 0.40
C ALA A 557 -13.02 43.95 0.95
N GLY A 558 -14.21 43.72 1.52
CA GLY A 558 -15.05 44.78 2.12
C GLY A 558 -16.16 45.36 1.24
N THR A 559 -16.36 44.87 0.01
CA THR A 559 -17.55 45.21 -0.79
C THR A 559 -18.83 44.67 -0.14
N SER A 560 -19.92 45.44 -0.17
CA SER A 560 -21.20 45.04 0.43
C SER A 560 -21.92 43.97 -0.41
N LEU A 561 -22.49 42.96 0.25
CA LEU A 561 -23.38 41.98 -0.38
C LEU A 561 -24.54 42.67 -1.12
N GLY A 562 -24.89 42.14 -2.28
CA GLY A 562 -25.85 42.74 -3.21
C GLY A 562 -25.27 43.86 -4.08
N ALA A 563 -23.98 44.17 -4.01
CA ALA A 563 -23.36 45.05 -4.99
C ALA A 563 -23.56 44.49 -6.41
N ARG A 564 -23.82 45.40 -7.36
CA ARG A 564 -24.09 45.07 -8.75
C ARG A 564 -22.92 45.50 -9.61
N ASP A 565 -22.50 44.62 -10.51
CA ASP A 565 -21.54 44.94 -11.55
C ASP A 565 -22.17 44.81 -12.93
N ALA A 566 -22.15 45.91 -13.67
CA ALA A 566 -22.65 45.97 -15.05
C ALA A 566 -21.52 45.85 -16.08
N ILE A 567 -20.25 45.84 -15.66
CA ILE A 567 -19.07 45.83 -16.52
C ILE A 567 -18.12 44.71 -16.10
N PHE A 568 -18.24 43.57 -16.73
CA PHE A 568 -17.32 42.45 -16.53
C PHE A 568 -16.88 41.85 -17.86
N THR A 569 -15.65 41.36 -17.88
CA THR A 569 -15.07 40.66 -19.02
C THR A 569 -14.37 39.41 -18.52
N PHE A 570 -14.46 38.32 -19.27
CA PHE A 570 -13.64 37.13 -19.05
C PHE A 570 -12.46 37.08 -20.02
N GLY A 571 -11.37 36.49 -19.56
CA GLY A 571 -10.14 36.30 -20.32
C GLY A 571 -10.33 35.40 -21.53
N ALA A 572 -9.43 35.52 -22.50
CA ALA A 572 -9.46 34.70 -23.71
C ALA A 572 -9.07 33.23 -23.44
N ALA A 573 -8.29 32.98 -22.39
CA ALA A 573 -7.96 31.63 -21.94
C ALA A 573 -9.14 31.06 -21.16
N ASN A 574 -9.54 29.84 -21.53
CA ASN A 574 -10.57 29.10 -20.83
C ASN A 574 -10.36 27.60 -20.95
N ARG A 575 -11.09 26.88 -20.10
CA ARG A 575 -11.09 25.43 -20.05
C ARG A 575 -12.49 24.92 -19.71
N THR A 576 -13.19 24.39 -20.72
CA THR A 576 -14.56 23.87 -20.60
C THR A 576 -14.55 22.45 -20.05
N ALA A 577 -15.56 22.11 -19.25
CA ALA A 577 -15.79 20.74 -18.80
C ALA A 577 -15.93 19.79 -19.99
N THR A 578 -15.30 18.62 -19.93
CA THR A 578 -15.57 17.54 -20.89
C THR A 578 -16.84 16.77 -20.52
N ASP A 579 -17.18 16.75 -19.23
CA ASP A 579 -18.45 16.25 -18.71
C ASP A 579 -18.85 17.05 -17.45
N TRP A 580 -20.16 17.19 -17.25
CA TRP A 580 -20.78 17.86 -16.11
C TRP A 580 -21.96 17.01 -15.66
N SER A 581 -21.74 16.21 -14.63
CA SER A 581 -22.75 15.32 -14.08
C SER A 581 -23.15 15.75 -12.68
N VAL A 582 -24.43 15.65 -12.36
CA VAL A 582 -24.94 15.95 -11.01
C VAL A 582 -25.44 14.67 -10.37
N GLN A 583 -24.95 14.39 -9.16
CA GLN A 583 -25.34 13.20 -8.41
C GLN A 583 -26.81 13.29 -7.98
N SER A 584 -27.56 12.19 -8.14
CA SER A 584 -29.01 12.18 -7.95
C SER A 584 -29.48 12.44 -6.52
N PHE A 585 -28.68 12.11 -5.52
CA PHE A 585 -29.04 12.24 -4.10
C PHE A 585 -28.48 13.52 -3.48
N SER A 586 -27.17 13.74 -3.61
CA SER A 586 -26.49 14.89 -3.00
C SER A 586 -26.68 16.19 -3.77
N GLN A 587 -27.11 16.12 -5.03
CA GLN A 587 -27.10 17.24 -5.99
C GLN A 587 -25.72 17.90 -6.15
N ARG A 588 -24.66 17.21 -5.72
CA ARG A 588 -23.27 17.60 -5.94
C ARG A 588 -22.92 17.39 -7.41
N ALA A 589 -22.43 18.43 -8.06
CA ALA A 589 -21.95 18.36 -9.43
C ALA A 589 -20.50 17.85 -9.47
N ILE A 590 -20.12 17.16 -10.54
CA ILE A 590 -18.77 16.73 -10.83
C ILE A 590 -18.35 17.39 -12.14
N PHE A 591 -17.37 18.29 -12.03
CA PHE A 591 -16.69 18.87 -13.18
C PHE A 591 -15.58 17.92 -13.61
N THR A 592 -15.73 17.31 -14.80
CA THR A 592 -14.74 16.39 -15.34
C THR A 592 -13.92 17.08 -16.41
N ASN A 593 -12.59 16.90 -16.36
CA ASN A 593 -11.71 17.40 -17.40
C ASN A 593 -10.50 16.51 -17.67
N ALA A 594 -10.34 16.09 -18.92
CA ALA A 594 -9.21 15.26 -19.37
C ALA A 594 -8.01 16.06 -19.91
N THR A 595 -8.05 17.39 -19.93
CA THR A 595 -7.03 18.24 -20.59
C THR A 595 -6.17 19.01 -19.59
N THR A 596 -4.85 18.80 -19.68
CA THR A 596 -3.86 19.58 -18.92
C THR A 596 -3.83 21.03 -19.40
N SER A 597 -3.99 21.99 -18.48
CA SER A 597 -3.89 23.42 -18.78
C SER A 597 -2.49 23.96 -18.53
N THR A 598 -2.02 24.88 -19.37
CA THR A 598 -0.82 25.71 -19.12
C THR A 598 -1.17 27.11 -18.60
N SER A 599 -2.46 27.40 -18.43
CA SER A 599 -2.97 28.67 -17.90
C SER A 599 -3.50 28.47 -16.48
N THR A 600 -3.30 29.46 -15.63
CA THR A 600 -3.99 29.56 -14.35
C THR A 600 -5.36 30.20 -14.56
N PHE A 601 -6.34 29.77 -13.76
CA PHE A 601 -7.68 30.33 -13.76
C PHE A 601 -8.03 30.83 -12.36
N ASN A 602 -8.94 31.80 -12.27
CA ASN A 602 -9.44 32.31 -10.99
C ASN A 602 -10.97 32.38 -10.95
N ALA A 603 -11.66 31.95 -12.00
CA ALA A 603 -13.12 32.00 -12.07
C ALA A 603 -13.70 30.73 -12.68
N LEU A 604 -14.77 30.23 -12.06
CA LEU A 604 -15.63 29.16 -12.55
C LEU A 604 -16.93 29.80 -13.02
N LEU A 605 -17.25 29.65 -14.30
CA LEU A 605 -18.49 30.11 -14.89
C LEU A 605 -19.40 28.91 -15.12
N ILE A 606 -20.58 28.94 -14.50
CA ILE A 606 -21.66 27.95 -14.67
C ILE A 606 -22.81 28.65 -15.39
N GLN A 607 -22.94 28.40 -16.69
CA GLN A 607 -23.86 29.10 -17.58
C GLN A 607 -25.14 28.30 -17.84
N ASN A 608 -26.25 29.01 -18.10
CA ASN A 608 -27.52 28.44 -18.56
C ASN A 608 -28.07 27.34 -17.64
N VAL A 609 -28.05 27.58 -16.32
CA VAL A 609 -28.58 26.63 -15.34
C VAL A 609 -30.09 26.48 -15.56
N THR A 610 -30.89 27.42 -15.08
CA THR A 610 -32.34 27.43 -15.29
C THR A 610 -32.83 28.87 -15.27
N THR A 611 -34.13 29.10 -15.07
CA THR A 611 -34.70 30.44 -15.00
C THR A 611 -34.62 31.04 -13.60
N ILE A 612 -34.61 32.37 -13.52
CA ILE A 612 -34.68 33.09 -12.24
C ILE A 612 -36.00 32.81 -11.49
N ASP A 613 -37.06 32.42 -12.21
CA ASP A 613 -38.33 32.07 -11.60
C ASP A 613 -38.21 30.76 -10.81
N GLU A 614 -37.41 29.80 -11.29
CA GLU A 614 -37.13 28.55 -10.59
C GLU A 614 -36.42 28.81 -9.26
N LEU A 615 -35.36 29.63 -9.28
CA LEU A 615 -34.66 30.03 -8.05
C LEU A 615 -35.60 30.68 -7.03
N LYS A 616 -36.54 31.51 -7.49
CA LYS A 616 -37.55 32.18 -6.63
C LYS A 616 -38.58 31.23 -6.03
N LEU A 617 -38.73 30.00 -6.53
CA LEU A 617 -39.57 28.99 -5.89
C LEU A 617 -38.86 28.43 -4.65
N SER A 618 -37.55 28.20 -4.77
CA SER A 618 -36.71 27.65 -3.69
C SER A 618 -36.46 28.66 -2.57
N ILE A 619 -36.19 29.93 -2.89
CA ILE A 619 -35.98 30.98 -1.90
C ILE A 619 -37.20 31.89 -1.71
N GLY A 620 -37.44 32.37 -0.48
CA GLY A 620 -38.59 33.22 -0.16
C GLY A 620 -38.27 34.72 -0.13
N ASP A 621 -39.23 35.57 -0.49
CA ASP A 621 -39.06 37.02 -0.38
C ASP A 621 -39.12 37.47 1.09
N SER A 622 -37.97 37.84 1.66
CA SER A 622 -37.86 38.22 3.08
C SER A 622 -38.20 39.70 3.37
N ARG A 623 -38.47 40.49 2.32
CA ARG A 623 -38.66 41.95 2.45
C ARG A 623 -40.00 42.28 3.11
N SER A 624 -40.04 43.40 3.81
CA SER A 624 -41.27 43.88 4.46
C SER A 624 -42.40 44.24 3.48
N ALA A 625 -42.08 44.47 2.20
CA ALA A 625 -43.06 44.80 1.15
C ALA A 625 -43.65 43.55 0.46
N ALA A 626 -43.16 42.35 0.75
CA ALA A 626 -43.59 41.12 0.12
C ALA A 626 -45.04 40.76 0.52
N THR A 627 -45.86 40.33 -0.45
CA THR A 627 -47.23 39.87 -0.20
C THR A 627 -47.27 38.51 0.50
N ASN A 628 -46.31 37.63 0.19
CA ASN A 628 -46.11 36.36 0.86
C ASN A 628 -44.69 36.35 1.47
N ARG A 629 -44.53 37.12 2.55
CA ARG A 629 -43.22 37.37 3.15
C ARG A 629 -42.68 36.12 3.85
N LEU A 630 -41.44 35.76 3.56
CA LEU A 630 -40.68 34.80 4.36
C LEU A 630 -40.23 35.45 5.67
N HIS A 631 -40.76 34.96 6.77
CA HIS A 631 -40.25 35.16 8.12
C HIS A 631 -39.22 34.07 8.43
N GLY A 632 -38.00 34.27 7.95
CA GLY A 632 -36.99 33.21 7.94
C GLY A 632 -35.66 33.62 7.32
N LEU A 633 -34.83 32.63 7.02
CA LEU A 633 -33.52 32.75 6.40
C LEU A 633 -33.55 32.17 4.99
N ASN A 634 -32.93 32.86 4.05
CA ASN A 634 -32.47 32.35 2.77
C ASN A 634 -30.96 32.11 2.90
N LEU A 635 -30.50 30.95 2.44
CA LEU A 635 -29.12 30.52 2.58
C LEU A 635 -28.57 30.06 1.24
N LEU A 636 -27.28 30.35 1.02
CA LEU A 636 -26.45 29.80 -0.04
C LEU A 636 -25.46 28.82 0.61
N ASN A 637 -25.57 27.54 0.28
CA ASN A 637 -24.60 26.51 0.63
C ASN A 637 -23.60 26.35 -0.51
N LEU A 638 -22.31 26.39 -0.18
CA LEU A 638 -21.22 26.37 -1.15
C LEU A 638 -20.14 25.41 -0.70
N ASP A 639 -19.72 24.53 -1.61
CA ASP A 639 -18.45 23.79 -1.51
C ASP A 639 -17.75 23.80 -2.88
N VAL A 640 -16.63 24.51 -2.94
CA VAL A 640 -15.69 24.54 -4.08
C VAL A 640 -14.28 24.19 -3.63
N SER A 641 -14.16 23.45 -2.53
CA SER A 641 -12.86 23.13 -1.94
C SER A 641 -12.02 22.16 -2.74
N SER A 642 -12.60 21.48 -3.75
CA SER A 642 -11.81 20.67 -4.70
C SER A 642 -10.91 21.54 -5.57
N ILE A 643 -11.37 22.73 -5.94
CA ILE A 643 -10.66 23.64 -6.86
C ILE A 643 -9.89 24.75 -6.14
N THR A 644 -10.16 25.03 -4.87
CA THR A 644 -9.43 26.08 -4.13
C THR A 644 -9.54 25.91 -2.61
N SER A 645 -8.44 26.17 -1.89
CA SER A 645 -8.46 26.37 -0.44
C SER A 645 -8.60 27.85 -0.05
N GLY A 646 -8.53 28.75 -1.03
CA GLY A 646 -8.65 30.19 -0.85
C GLY A 646 -10.09 30.64 -0.59
N LYS A 647 -10.22 31.93 -0.31
CA LYS A 647 -11.52 32.59 -0.25
C LYS A 647 -12.08 32.80 -1.65
N VAL A 648 -13.41 32.75 -1.74
CA VAL A 648 -14.15 32.91 -2.98
C VAL A 648 -15.29 33.91 -2.84
N ASP A 649 -15.66 34.48 -3.98
CA ASP A 649 -16.87 35.26 -4.16
C ASP A 649 -17.84 34.51 -5.06
N VAL A 650 -19.14 34.72 -4.84
CA VAL A 650 -20.19 34.12 -5.67
C VAL A 650 -21.07 35.22 -6.24
N TYR A 651 -21.28 35.20 -7.56
CA TYR A 651 -22.13 36.12 -8.29
C TYR A 651 -23.26 35.39 -9.00
N LEU A 652 -24.46 35.97 -8.97
CA LEU A 652 -25.55 35.58 -9.85
C LEU A 652 -25.65 36.54 -11.03
N LEU A 653 -25.74 35.97 -12.22
CA LEU A 653 -25.96 36.68 -13.47
C LEU A 653 -27.35 36.35 -13.97
N ASN A 654 -28.16 37.39 -14.18
CA ASN A 654 -29.36 37.28 -14.98
C ASN A 654 -29.02 37.69 -16.42
N SER A 655 -28.94 36.72 -17.33
CA SER A 655 -28.69 37.02 -18.74
C SER A 655 -29.31 35.98 -19.68
N THR A 656 -29.88 36.44 -20.79
CA THR A 656 -30.24 35.57 -21.92
C THR A 656 -29.04 35.50 -22.87
N VAL A 657 -28.12 34.58 -22.64
CA VAL A 657 -27.03 34.36 -23.59
C VAL A 657 -27.55 33.43 -24.70
N THR A 658 -27.78 33.97 -25.89
CA THR A 658 -28.18 33.19 -27.08
C THR A 658 -27.00 32.53 -27.81
N ALA A 659 -25.77 32.69 -27.31
CA ALA A 659 -24.58 32.12 -27.92
C ALA A 659 -24.54 30.60 -27.70
N THR A 660 -24.56 29.85 -28.80
CA THR A 660 -24.47 28.38 -28.84
C THR A 660 -23.06 27.83 -28.62
N SER A 661 -22.11 28.65 -28.15
CA SER A 661 -20.77 28.20 -27.77
C SER A 661 -20.12 29.17 -26.76
N LEU A 662 -19.64 28.61 -25.65
CA LEU A 662 -18.94 29.27 -24.56
C LEU A 662 -17.63 29.93 -25.02
N LYS A 663 -17.67 31.20 -25.47
CA LYS A 663 -16.42 31.91 -25.81
C LYS A 663 -16.27 33.30 -25.21
N LYS A 664 -17.33 33.94 -24.74
CA LYS A 664 -17.25 35.22 -24.03
C LYS A 664 -18.59 35.61 -23.42
N ILE A 665 -18.65 35.79 -22.10
CA ILE A 665 -19.61 36.73 -21.52
C ILE A 665 -18.85 38.04 -21.29
N SER A 666 -19.26 39.08 -22.00
CA SER A 666 -18.78 40.44 -21.73
C SER A 666 -19.94 41.39 -21.90
N SER A 667 -20.17 42.26 -20.93
CA SER A 667 -21.02 43.42 -21.19
C SER A 667 -20.27 44.44 -22.06
N PRO A 668 -20.95 45.21 -22.94
CA PRO A 668 -20.26 46.16 -23.80
C PRO A 668 -19.60 47.26 -22.96
N ALA A 669 -18.34 47.60 -23.29
CA ALA A 669 -17.51 48.61 -22.59
C ALA A 669 -18.10 50.04 -22.51
N THR A 670 -19.26 50.29 -23.11
CA THR A 670 -19.95 51.59 -23.16
C THR A 670 -21.47 51.49 -22.96
N ALA A 671 -22.02 50.36 -22.53
CA ALA A 671 -23.47 50.22 -22.36
C ALA A 671 -23.96 50.85 -21.06
N VAL A 672 -24.83 51.85 -21.19
CA VAL A 672 -25.84 52.23 -20.18
C VAL A 672 -26.46 50.94 -19.63
N ALA A 673 -26.56 50.82 -18.30
CA ALA A 673 -27.15 49.71 -17.57
C ALA A 673 -28.43 49.19 -18.26
N THR A 674 -28.28 48.19 -19.12
CA THR A 674 -29.42 47.41 -19.61
C THR A 674 -29.59 46.29 -18.58
N PRO A 675 -30.79 46.03 -18.05
CA PRO A 675 -31.02 45.09 -16.93
C PRO A 675 -30.58 43.63 -17.19
N ASN A 676 -30.08 43.32 -18.40
CA ASN A 676 -29.95 41.96 -18.92
C ASN A 676 -28.54 41.35 -18.75
N HIS A 677 -27.57 42.04 -18.15
CA HIS A 677 -26.20 41.53 -17.91
C HIS A 677 -25.60 42.14 -16.63
N ILE A 678 -26.25 41.96 -15.50
CA ILE A 678 -25.76 42.46 -14.20
C ILE A 678 -25.33 41.27 -13.35
N ALA A 679 -24.11 41.31 -12.84
CA ALA A 679 -23.62 40.39 -11.83
C ALA A 679 -23.98 40.91 -10.43
N ILE A 680 -24.66 40.10 -9.63
CA ILE A 680 -25.08 40.44 -8.27
C ILE A 680 -24.19 39.63 -7.31
N LEU A 681 -23.44 40.32 -6.44
CA LEU A 681 -22.59 39.69 -5.43
C LEU A 681 -23.45 39.04 -4.34
N LEU A 682 -23.43 37.72 -4.25
CA LEU A 682 -24.20 36.90 -3.31
C LEU A 682 -23.39 36.50 -2.06
N ALA A 683 -22.10 36.22 -2.26
CA ALA A 683 -21.14 35.92 -1.19
C ALA A 683 -19.82 36.65 -1.50
N ASN A 684 -19.16 37.17 -0.47
CA ASN A 684 -17.93 37.95 -0.59
C ASN A 684 -16.88 37.43 0.41
N ASP A 685 -15.68 37.11 -0.06
CA ASP A 685 -14.54 36.67 0.77
C ASP A 685 -14.87 35.47 1.68
N VAL A 686 -15.77 34.59 1.25
CA VAL A 686 -16.18 33.42 2.03
C VAL A 686 -15.18 32.28 1.83
N ASN A 687 -15.08 31.38 2.81
CA ASN A 687 -14.26 30.18 2.63
C ASN A 687 -14.84 29.30 1.52
N ALA A 688 -13.99 28.50 0.88
CA ALA A 688 -14.40 27.56 -0.19
C ALA A 688 -15.53 26.62 0.23
N LYS A 689 -15.63 26.30 1.53
CA LYS A 689 -16.81 25.70 2.17
C LYS A 689 -17.50 26.77 3.00
N SER A 690 -18.75 27.12 2.67
CA SER A 690 -19.47 28.16 3.42
C SER A 690 -20.99 28.04 3.34
N LEU A 691 -21.64 28.56 4.38
CA LEU A 691 -23.08 28.79 4.42
C LEU A 691 -23.31 30.31 4.56
N THR A 692 -23.83 30.94 3.52
CA THR A 692 -23.96 32.41 3.45
C THR A 692 -25.43 32.83 3.54
N SER A 693 -25.73 33.79 4.43
CA SER A 693 -27.09 34.36 4.49
C SER A 693 -27.36 35.31 3.33
N LEU A 694 -28.49 35.08 2.66
CA LEU A 694 -28.98 35.91 1.56
C LEU A 694 -30.01 36.94 2.03
N ASN A 695 -30.29 37.06 3.34
CA ASN A 695 -31.23 38.04 3.93
C ASN A 695 -30.70 39.48 3.92
N VAL A 696 -29.93 39.83 2.91
CA VAL A 696 -29.45 41.18 2.69
C VAL A 696 -30.50 41.94 1.89
N THR A 697 -30.88 43.14 2.34
CA THR A 697 -31.91 43.97 1.70
C THR A 697 -31.64 44.18 0.22
N ALA A 698 -30.38 44.48 -0.16
CA ALA A 698 -29.99 44.67 -1.55
C ALA A 698 -30.17 43.39 -2.38
N ILE A 699 -29.67 42.23 -1.91
CA ILE A 699 -29.85 40.95 -2.58
C ILE A 699 -31.34 40.65 -2.81
N ASN A 700 -32.18 40.76 -1.78
CA ASN A 700 -33.61 40.45 -1.92
C ASN A 700 -34.31 41.43 -2.88
N THR A 701 -33.97 42.72 -2.84
CA THR A 701 -34.51 43.70 -3.80
C THR A 701 -34.12 43.32 -5.23
N HIS A 702 -32.84 42.99 -5.44
CA HIS A 702 -32.36 42.59 -6.75
C HIS A 702 -33.05 41.32 -7.23
N LEU A 703 -33.13 40.27 -6.41
CA LEU A 703 -33.72 38.99 -6.81
C LEU A 703 -35.24 39.08 -7.03
N PHE A 704 -35.99 39.80 -6.20
CA PHE A 704 -37.46 39.74 -6.26
C PHE A 704 -38.13 40.90 -7.02
N ASP A 705 -37.62 42.14 -6.98
CA ASP A 705 -38.25 43.28 -7.70
C ASP A 705 -37.63 43.57 -9.06
N GLU A 706 -36.32 43.34 -9.21
CA GLU A 706 -35.57 43.87 -10.35
C GLU A 706 -35.23 42.82 -11.42
N GLN A 707 -35.58 41.55 -11.21
CA GLN A 707 -35.37 40.49 -12.19
C GLN A 707 -36.50 40.46 -13.22
N THR A 708 -36.14 40.24 -14.48
CA THR A 708 -37.12 39.94 -15.53
C THR A 708 -37.45 38.44 -15.51
N ALA A 709 -38.74 38.10 -15.49
CA ALA A 709 -39.23 36.72 -15.51
C ALA A 709 -38.74 35.94 -16.75
N ALA A 710 -38.70 34.61 -16.64
CA ALA A 710 -38.29 33.64 -17.67
C ALA A 710 -36.86 33.81 -18.23
N LYS A 711 -36.01 34.61 -17.58
CA LYS A 711 -34.60 34.75 -17.95
C LYS A 711 -33.77 33.64 -17.33
N THR A 712 -32.84 33.10 -18.12
CA THR A 712 -31.84 32.13 -17.65
C THR A 712 -30.84 32.78 -16.70
N ILE A 713 -30.44 32.05 -15.68
CA ILE A 713 -29.43 32.48 -14.72
C ILE A 713 -28.11 31.73 -14.94
N SER A 714 -27.03 32.36 -14.50
CA SER A 714 -25.68 31.81 -14.52
C SER A 714 -24.97 32.21 -13.22
N PHE A 715 -24.02 31.41 -12.80
CA PHE A 715 -23.23 31.67 -11.60
C PHE A 715 -21.77 31.89 -11.97
N ILE A 716 -21.12 32.80 -11.26
CA ILE A 716 -19.66 32.96 -11.31
C ILE A 716 -19.14 32.76 -9.90
N ILE A 717 -18.16 31.89 -9.77
CA ILE A 717 -17.39 31.72 -8.54
C ILE A 717 -15.99 32.24 -8.84
N VAL A 718 -15.53 33.23 -8.08
CA VAL A 718 -14.22 33.86 -8.30
C VAL A 718 -13.37 33.60 -7.07
N ALA A 719 -12.22 32.94 -7.23
CA ALA A 719 -11.24 32.86 -6.17
C ALA A 719 -10.44 34.16 -6.08
N ASN A 720 -10.15 34.55 -4.83
CA ASN A 720 -9.20 35.63 -4.55
C ASN A 720 -7.77 35.24 -4.90
N SER A 721 -7.51 33.93 -4.88
CA SER A 721 -6.33 33.28 -5.45
C SER A 721 -6.65 32.68 -6.82
N THR A 722 -5.69 31.99 -7.43
CA THR A 722 -6.00 31.08 -8.54
C THR A 722 -6.62 29.79 -8.01
N PHE A 723 -7.37 29.09 -8.85
CA PHE A 723 -7.75 27.71 -8.62
C PHE A 723 -6.55 26.78 -8.77
N THR A 724 -6.65 25.61 -8.15
CA THR A 724 -5.78 24.46 -8.38
C THR A 724 -6.25 23.81 -9.67
N GLU A 725 -5.41 23.83 -10.71
CA GLU A 725 -5.76 23.25 -12.00
C GLU A 725 -5.01 21.93 -12.20
N ASP A 726 -5.76 20.85 -12.36
CA ASP A 726 -5.26 19.52 -12.69
C ASP A 726 -6.18 18.79 -13.68
N THR A 727 -5.97 17.50 -13.89
CA THR A 727 -6.85 16.62 -14.69
C THR A 727 -7.78 15.77 -13.83
N ALA A 728 -7.91 16.08 -12.54
CA ALA A 728 -8.81 15.38 -11.65
C ALA A 728 -10.26 15.82 -11.89
N ASN A 729 -11.18 15.03 -11.35
CA ASN A 729 -12.59 15.40 -11.31
C ASN A 729 -12.82 16.29 -10.09
N ASP A 730 -13.57 17.36 -10.28
CA ASP A 730 -13.78 18.40 -9.27
C ASP A 730 -15.24 18.43 -8.79
N PRO A 731 -15.51 18.01 -7.55
CA PRO A 731 -16.85 18.14 -6.98
C PRO A 731 -17.18 19.59 -6.60
N ILE A 732 -18.37 20.04 -7.02
CA ILE A 732 -18.87 21.40 -6.81
C ILE A 732 -20.28 21.34 -6.21
N VAL A 733 -20.51 22.09 -5.13
CA VAL A 733 -21.82 22.28 -4.50
C VAL A 733 -22.17 23.75 -4.51
N LEU A 734 -23.38 24.07 -4.96
CA LEU A 734 -23.95 25.42 -4.95
C LEU A 734 -25.47 25.29 -4.85
N ASP A 735 -25.99 25.47 -3.65
CA ASP A 735 -27.41 25.26 -3.35
C ASP A 735 -28.04 26.49 -2.69
N PHE A 736 -29.31 26.74 -3.00
CA PHE A 736 -30.11 27.79 -2.36
C PHE A 736 -31.35 27.21 -1.70
N PHE A 737 -31.58 27.58 -0.45
CA PHE A 737 -32.75 27.13 0.28
C PHE A 737 -33.22 28.16 1.30
N SER A 738 -34.45 27.99 1.78
CA SER A 738 -35.02 28.80 2.83
C SER A 738 -35.37 27.95 4.06
N TYR A 739 -35.30 28.57 5.22
CA TYR A 739 -35.92 28.08 6.46
C TYR A 739 -36.82 29.17 7.04
N GLY A 740 -38.08 28.88 7.33
CA GLY A 740 -38.95 29.81 8.05
C GLY A 740 -40.44 29.63 7.79
N PHE A 741 -41.20 30.70 8.01
CA PHE A 741 -42.66 30.70 7.92
C PHE A 741 -43.16 31.77 6.95
N TYR A 742 -44.29 31.51 6.30
CA TYR A 742 -45.02 32.52 5.52
C TYR A 742 -46.16 33.18 6.32
N ASP A 743 -46.50 32.60 7.47
CA ASP A 743 -47.56 33.07 8.37
C ASP A 743 -47.02 33.35 9.79
N ASP A 744 -47.91 33.52 10.76
CA ASP A 744 -47.60 33.73 12.18
C ASP A 744 -47.05 32.47 12.89
N GLY A 745 -46.71 31.42 12.13
CA GLY A 745 -46.19 30.16 12.63
C GLY A 745 -47.25 29.19 13.13
N TYR A 746 -48.55 29.52 13.01
CA TYR A 746 -49.63 28.70 13.56
C TYR A 746 -50.14 27.60 12.60
N LYS A 747 -49.89 27.68 11.28
CA LYS A 747 -50.46 26.68 10.34
C LYS A 747 -49.56 26.15 9.23
N HIS A 748 -48.50 26.83 8.78
CA HIS A 748 -47.71 26.31 7.65
C HIS A 748 -46.21 26.65 7.75
N PRO A 749 -45.36 25.74 8.27
CA PRO A 749 -43.92 25.85 8.07
C PRO A 749 -43.59 25.79 6.58
N LYS A 750 -42.72 26.68 6.09
CA LYS A 750 -42.01 26.44 4.83
C LYS A 750 -40.86 25.50 5.18
N GLY A 751 -41.14 24.20 5.05
CA GLY A 751 -40.11 23.19 4.91
C GLY A 751 -39.50 23.36 3.55
#